data_AF-A0A9X2ZB58-F1
#
_entry.id   AF-A0A9X2ZB58-F1
#
_cell.length_a   1.000
_cell.length_b   1.000
_cell.length_c   1.000
_cell.angle_alpha   90.00
_cell.angle_beta   90.00
_cell.angle_gamma   90.00
#
_symmetry.space_group_name_H-M   'P 1'
#
loop_
_entity.id
_entity.type
_entity.pdbx_description
1 polymer ?
#
loop_
_entity_poly.entity_id
_entity_poly.type
_entity_poly.pdbx_seq_one_letter_code
_entity_poly.pdbx_strand_id
1 'polypeptide(L)'
;MKQVNFSHPGGFPLEQETLERLQTAYRYELFEALKGHLSIKIGKNYTVAPATNDKKGWAIIHQEEKDPKDETGAKILQGILYPIEKGTPTGFLKTTRTGTNLTYGTGVLQTAYFDYEAQYISSDEFANRPIPSPITDALAVYYYELKDFKTVKDIEAIETIIKGIETNIDTIEANIDAVEANIGKIETDINLINQSYLPLNGSKAMQGDLDLSSYKLSKLDIKEGGFATVRVADLRLGSINRRGLLHPTEPTGKALVDNSTQTSTNLTLNYGSDWQNTSIGGKVYLENLNTSDSIKSLLVIDNANQVTKNNTLIDSLINRIIKLEEQPATAVPIGMIAIWGKTAPFPKGWEEYVPLRGRVPVGLDLFDTILNKIGNYGGSKDAVVVEHSHDCNGFSTPNTGINGLETGSYKWGLISPTTTVGESGINKNMQPYRVVHFIEYTGSTVVTNPTDLEVSKITDTTATLTWKAATDNVTVANYLVSVNGALPFSVGNVLSYNVTGLSAVTPYSFYVIAQDAAGKQLGVSNTVYVTTTVKDTIKPTAPTNLRCYPTENRFITLEWDASTDNVGVVRYRVYRKVAGGNYEINYGTPDTYATVSGDANTTYYFMVTAFDAAGNESEGSNVATGATDPSSGSCFDVESLVTMASGQSKKLKNIVVGDKLQGLTFPNEIDESEGDYMLWNGKLDEGTKAEVTVVAKRTSTQPNYYEIKTADATIKVTGEHPLLISQDGENVQYVCTKNVEQSMLLIDKAGKTKAIESILFKEEPLEVALLDVEDVDNYVISGIVVHNSKPIDKKDPNAPGN
;
A
#
# COMPACT_ATOMS: atom_id res chain seq x y z
N MET A 1 13.53 -8.73 21.62
CA MET A 1 13.93 -9.30 22.93
C MET A 1 14.60 -10.66 22.79
N LYS A 2 13.93 -11.71 22.26
CA LYS A 2 14.49 -13.08 22.10
C LYS A 2 15.75 -13.22 21.20
N GLN A 3 16.13 -12.16 20.48
CA GLN A 3 17.33 -12.12 19.62
C GLN A 3 18.54 -11.41 20.27
N VAL A 4 18.38 -10.78 21.44
CA VAL A 4 19.47 -10.06 22.10
C VAL A 4 20.22 -11.03 23.00
N ASN A 5 21.47 -11.32 22.66
CA ASN A 5 22.32 -12.22 23.43
C ASN A 5 22.99 -11.47 24.59
N PHE A 6 22.38 -11.53 25.77
CA PHE A 6 22.87 -10.88 26.99
C PHE A 6 24.07 -11.60 27.65
N SER A 7 24.57 -12.70 27.08
CA SER A 7 25.61 -13.52 27.72
C SER A 7 27.04 -13.18 27.29
N HIS A 8 27.30 -12.03 26.66
CA HIS A 8 28.65 -11.63 26.26
C HIS A 8 29.38 -10.89 27.40
N PRO A 9 30.55 -11.38 27.86
CA PRO A 9 31.39 -10.64 28.80
C PRO A 9 31.86 -9.34 28.13
N GLY A 10 31.44 -8.18 28.66
CA GLY A 10 31.84 -6.86 28.16
C GLY A 10 30.78 -6.08 27.37
N GLY A 11 29.54 -6.59 27.22
CA GLY A 11 28.41 -5.80 26.73
C GLY A 11 27.78 -4.98 27.87
N PHE A 12 27.38 -3.73 27.60
CA PHE A 12 26.73 -2.83 28.58
C PHE A 12 25.62 -3.58 29.34
N PRO A 13 25.75 -3.77 30.67
CA PRO A 13 24.64 -4.25 31.47
C PRO A 13 23.59 -3.14 31.47
N LEU A 14 22.52 -3.30 30.70
CA LEU A 14 21.32 -2.51 30.96
C LEU A 14 20.92 -2.85 32.40
N GLU A 15 20.94 -1.85 33.27
CA GLU A 15 20.52 -2.01 34.66
C GLU A 15 19.09 -2.57 34.68
N GLN A 16 18.81 -3.42 35.67
CA GLN A 16 17.55 -4.16 35.83
C GLN A 16 16.32 -3.27 35.54
N GLU A 17 16.32 -2.08 36.12
CA GLU A 17 15.25 -1.09 36.01
C GLU A 17 15.06 -0.59 34.57
N THR A 18 16.13 -0.49 33.78
CA THR A 18 16.07 0.00 32.41
C THR A 18 15.36 -1.01 31.49
N LEU A 19 15.60 -2.31 31.70
CA LEU A 19 14.97 -3.35 30.89
C LEU A 19 13.48 -3.49 31.20
N GLU A 20 13.11 -3.40 32.48
CA GLU A 20 11.72 -3.40 32.94
C GLU A 20 10.96 -2.16 32.45
N ARG A 21 11.60 -0.97 32.49
CA ARG A 21 11.03 0.28 31.96
C ARG A 21 10.80 0.21 30.45
N LEU A 22 11.76 -0.29 29.66
CA LEU A 22 11.62 -0.42 28.21
C LEU A 22 10.48 -1.35 27.79
N GLN A 23 10.28 -2.47 28.50
CA GLN A 23 9.18 -3.38 28.21
C GLN A 23 7.82 -2.80 28.60
N THR A 24 7.77 -2.11 29.74
CA THR A 24 6.52 -1.51 30.22
C THR A 24 6.14 -0.33 29.33
N ALA A 25 7.10 0.48 28.89
CA ALA A 25 6.91 1.51 27.88
C ALA A 25 6.40 0.93 26.55
N TYR A 26 7.04 -0.12 26.01
CA TYR A 26 6.61 -0.73 24.75
C TYR A 26 5.19 -1.32 24.83
N ARG A 27 4.83 -1.98 25.94
CA ARG A 27 3.48 -2.50 26.18
C ARG A 27 2.44 -1.38 26.28
N TYR A 28 2.76 -0.33 27.03
CA TYR A 28 1.89 0.82 27.24
C TYR A 28 1.65 1.60 25.94
N GLU A 29 2.71 1.89 25.18
CA GLU A 29 2.62 2.58 23.88
C GLU A 29 1.83 1.76 22.85
N LEU A 30 2.06 0.44 22.80
CA LEU A 30 1.30 -0.44 21.91
C LEU A 30 -0.18 -0.49 22.28
N PHE A 31 -0.51 -0.54 23.57
CA PHE A 31 -1.90 -0.53 24.03
C PHE A 31 -2.58 0.82 23.74
N GLU A 32 -1.95 1.96 24.03
CA GLU A 32 -2.54 3.28 23.73
C GLU A 32 -2.76 3.48 22.22
N ALA A 33 -1.86 2.98 21.36
CA ALA A 33 -2.05 2.98 19.91
C ALA A 33 -3.24 2.11 19.48
N LEU A 34 -3.39 0.91 20.03
CA LEU A 34 -4.51 0.00 19.73
C LEU A 34 -5.83 0.54 20.27
N LYS A 35 -5.82 1.18 21.44
CA LYS A 35 -7.00 1.75 22.10
C LYS A 35 -7.69 2.80 21.24
N GLY A 36 -6.92 3.71 20.64
CA GLY A 36 -7.43 4.71 19.71
C GLY A 36 -7.93 4.10 18.40
N HIS A 37 -7.18 3.18 17.80
CA HIS A 37 -7.51 2.63 16.49
C HIS A 37 -8.62 1.57 16.49
N LEU A 38 -8.85 0.87 17.60
CA LEU A 38 -9.82 -0.24 17.69
C LEU A 38 -10.99 0.07 18.64
N SER A 39 -11.15 1.34 19.05
CA SER A 39 -12.22 1.79 19.95
C SER A 39 -12.33 0.94 21.24
N ILE A 40 -11.19 0.52 21.80
CA ILE A 40 -11.14 -0.32 23.01
C ILE A 40 -11.39 0.56 24.23
N LYS A 41 -12.29 0.11 25.12
CA LYS A 41 -12.56 0.79 26.40
C LYS A 41 -11.83 0.09 27.54
N ILE A 42 -11.28 0.88 28.46
CA ILE A 42 -10.66 0.38 29.69
C ILE A 42 -11.71 -0.37 30.53
N GLY A 43 -11.33 -1.52 31.09
CA GLY A 43 -12.17 -2.32 31.99
C GLY A 43 -13.04 -3.38 31.32
N LYS A 44 -12.85 -3.65 30.02
CA LYS A 44 -13.51 -4.76 29.31
C LYS A 44 -12.50 -5.59 28.52
N ASN A 45 -12.60 -6.91 28.57
CA ASN A 45 -11.73 -7.76 27.73
C ASN A 45 -12.25 -7.78 26.29
N TYR A 46 -11.33 -7.86 25.33
CA TYR A 46 -11.66 -7.83 23.91
C TYR A 46 -11.09 -9.03 23.16
N THR A 47 -11.84 -9.51 22.18
CA THR A 47 -11.30 -10.37 21.11
C THR A 47 -11.04 -9.47 19.92
N VAL A 48 -9.76 -9.27 19.58
CA VAL A 48 -9.33 -8.43 18.45
C VAL A 48 -9.44 -9.21 17.15
N ALA A 49 -8.96 -10.46 17.17
CA ALA A 49 -9.11 -11.39 16.06
C ALA A 49 -9.21 -12.81 16.63
N PRO A 50 -10.23 -13.60 16.28
CA PRO A 50 -10.27 -15.00 16.68
C PRO A 50 -9.14 -15.79 16.01
N ALA A 51 -8.59 -16.78 16.71
CA ALA A 51 -7.66 -17.70 16.08
C ALA A 51 -8.42 -18.66 15.15
N THR A 52 -7.74 -19.09 14.09
CA THR A 52 -8.21 -20.16 13.20
C THR A 52 -7.20 -21.30 13.22
N ASN A 53 -7.51 -22.41 12.55
CA ASN A 53 -6.57 -23.53 12.44
C ASN A 53 -5.28 -23.14 11.71
N ASP A 54 -5.31 -22.10 10.86
CA ASP A 54 -4.17 -21.69 10.04
C ASP A 54 -3.48 -20.41 10.55
N LYS A 55 -4.17 -19.58 11.34
CA LYS A 55 -3.69 -18.27 11.80
C LYS A 55 -3.90 -18.09 13.31
N LYS A 56 -2.91 -17.49 13.96
CA LYS A 56 -3.04 -17.08 15.37
C LYS A 56 -4.04 -15.94 15.49
N GLY A 57 -4.73 -15.88 16.62
CA GLY A 57 -5.63 -14.81 16.99
C GLY A 57 -4.99 -13.85 17.99
N TRP A 58 -5.78 -12.89 18.45
CA TRP A 58 -5.37 -11.87 19.40
C TRP A 58 -6.52 -11.51 20.35
N ALA A 59 -6.23 -11.51 21.64
CA ALA A 59 -7.13 -11.04 22.69
C ALA A 59 -6.46 -9.92 23.49
N ILE A 60 -7.26 -9.01 24.04
CA ILE A 60 -6.81 -7.98 24.97
C ILE A 60 -7.46 -8.25 26.32
N ILE A 61 -6.63 -8.41 27.35
CA ILE A 61 -7.04 -8.73 28.71
C ILE A 61 -6.66 -7.57 29.61
N HIS A 62 -7.63 -6.99 30.31
CA HIS A 62 -7.36 -5.93 31.28
C HIS A 62 -6.93 -6.52 32.62
N GLN A 63 -5.77 -6.08 33.10
CA GLN A 63 -5.20 -6.51 34.39
C GLN A 63 -4.45 -5.36 35.05
N GLU A 64 -4.37 -5.38 36.38
CA GLU A 64 -3.62 -4.39 37.14
C GLU A 64 -2.11 -4.64 37.00
N GLU A 65 -1.40 -3.67 36.46
CA GLU A 65 0.05 -3.70 36.29
C GLU A 65 0.67 -2.43 36.88
N LYS A 66 1.95 -2.50 37.25
CA LYS A 66 2.70 -1.33 37.73
C LYS A 66 2.68 -0.23 36.65
N ASP A 67 2.37 1.00 37.04
CA ASP A 67 2.37 2.13 36.13
C ASP A 67 3.81 2.42 35.65
N PRO A 68 4.10 2.38 34.34
CA PRO A 68 5.42 2.72 33.81
C PRO A 68 5.85 4.16 34.08
N LYS A 69 4.89 5.07 34.30
CA LYS A 69 5.13 6.50 34.54
C LYS A 69 5.29 6.83 36.01
N ASP A 70 4.97 5.89 36.90
CA ASP A 70 4.99 6.10 38.34
C ASP A 70 6.12 5.30 38.99
N GLU A 71 7.12 6.03 39.52
CA GLU A 71 8.25 5.44 40.23
C GLU A 71 7.87 4.91 41.62
N THR A 72 6.72 5.34 42.17
CA THR A 72 6.21 4.90 43.48
C THR A 72 5.63 3.47 43.45
N GLY A 73 5.32 2.97 42.25
CA GLY A 73 4.81 1.64 42.02
C GLY A 73 3.30 1.48 42.16
N ALA A 74 2.54 2.56 41.99
CA ALA A 74 1.09 2.46 41.81
C ALA A 74 0.74 1.50 40.67
N LYS A 75 -0.40 0.82 40.80
CA LYS A 75 -0.92 -0.09 39.77
C LYS A 75 -2.02 0.60 38.99
N ILE A 76 -1.98 0.49 37.67
CA ILE A 76 -3.03 0.95 36.77
C ILE A 76 -3.61 -0.23 35.99
N LEU A 77 -4.90 -0.15 35.69
CA LEU A 77 -5.58 -1.16 34.88
C LEU A 77 -5.19 -0.99 33.41
N GLN A 78 -4.41 -1.91 32.88
CA GLN A 78 -3.92 -1.87 31.49
C GLN A 78 -4.43 -3.06 30.68
N GLY A 79 -4.71 -2.84 29.40
CA GLY A 79 -5.00 -3.91 28.46
C GLY A 79 -3.72 -4.55 27.93
N ILE A 80 -3.51 -5.83 28.22
CA ILE A 80 -2.38 -6.60 27.71
C ILE A 80 -2.83 -7.43 26.52
N LEU A 81 -2.02 -7.39 25.46
CA LEU A 81 -2.24 -8.16 24.24
C LEU A 81 -1.73 -9.59 24.41
N TYR A 82 -2.63 -10.56 24.28
CA TYR A 82 -2.35 -11.99 24.30
C TYR A 82 -2.51 -12.58 22.89
N PRO A 83 -1.45 -13.15 22.30
CA PRO A 83 -1.58 -13.98 21.10
C PRO A 83 -2.33 -15.27 21.44
N ILE A 84 -3.38 -15.57 20.66
CA ILE A 84 -4.14 -16.80 20.79
C ILE A 84 -3.54 -17.83 19.83
N GLU A 85 -3.17 -19.00 20.35
CA GLU A 85 -2.66 -20.11 19.53
C GLU A 85 -3.67 -20.58 18.49
N LYS A 86 -3.15 -21.14 17.39
CA LYS A 86 -3.99 -21.63 16.29
C LYS A 86 -4.95 -22.70 16.81
N GLY A 87 -6.21 -22.60 16.41
CA GLY A 87 -7.25 -23.52 16.84
C GLY A 87 -8.64 -23.03 16.49
N THR A 88 -9.64 -23.82 16.86
CA THR A 88 -11.05 -23.48 16.66
C THR A 88 -11.62 -22.83 17.93
N PRO A 89 -12.35 -21.70 17.85
CA PRO A 89 -12.95 -21.05 19.01
C PRO A 89 -13.93 -21.96 19.75
N THR A 90 -13.71 -22.17 21.05
CA THR A 90 -14.51 -23.06 21.90
C THR A 90 -15.43 -22.31 22.88
N GLY A 91 -15.41 -20.97 22.89
CA GLY A 91 -16.13 -20.14 23.85
C GLY A 91 -15.39 -19.90 25.18
N PHE A 92 -14.26 -20.57 25.41
CA PHE A 92 -13.45 -20.44 26.62
C PHE A 92 -11.99 -20.18 26.27
N LEU A 93 -11.35 -19.33 27.07
CA LEU A 93 -9.97 -18.90 26.85
C LEU A 93 -9.14 -19.15 28.11
N LYS A 94 -8.00 -19.82 27.95
CA LYS A 94 -6.96 -19.91 28.97
C LYS A 94 -5.83 -18.97 28.60
N THR A 95 -5.42 -18.11 29.52
CA THR A 95 -4.26 -17.25 29.35
C THR A 95 -3.15 -17.68 30.29
N THR A 96 -1.92 -17.55 29.83
CA THR A 96 -0.71 -17.89 30.59
C THR A 96 0.29 -16.74 30.47
N ARG A 97 0.75 -16.24 31.61
CA ARG A 97 1.86 -15.29 31.72
C ARG A 97 3.04 -16.00 32.35
N THR A 98 4.16 -16.08 31.64
CA THR A 98 5.38 -16.76 32.10
C THR A 98 6.54 -15.77 32.23
N GLY A 99 7.08 -15.64 33.44
CA GLY A 99 8.29 -14.86 33.71
C GLY A 99 9.54 -15.67 33.38
N THR A 100 10.43 -15.12 32.54
CA THR A 100 11.75 -15.70 32.29
C THR A 100 12.78 -15.01 33.16
N ASN A 101 13.50 -15.79 33.98
CA ASN A 101 14.54 -15.26 34.84
C ASN A 101 15.90 -15.31 34.14
N LEU A 102 16.66 -14.22 34.22
CA LEU A 102 18.06 -14.16 33.80
C LEU A 102 18.96 -14.02 35.01
N THR A 103 20.18 -14.56 34.90
CA THR A 103 21.24 -14.33 35.88
C THR A 103 22.02 -13.09 35.46
N TYR A 104 21.93 -12.04 36.26
CA TYR A 104 22.65 -10.79 35.99
C TYR A 104 24.10 -10.91 36.46
N GLY A 105 24.98 -9.97 36.06
CA GLY A 105 26.42 -9.99 36.38
C GLY A 105 26.76 -10.04 37.88
N THR A 106 25.77 -9.84 38.75
CA THR A 106 25.83 -9.96 40.21
C THR A 106 25.63 -11.40 40.72
N GLY A 107 25.28 -12.36 39.86
CA GLY A 107 25.00 -13.76 40.22
C GLY A 107 23.58 -14.02 40.73
N VAL A 108 22.72 -13.00 40.76
CA VAL A 108 21.32 -13.09 41.22
C VAL A 108 20.41 -13.46 40.05
N LEU A 109 19.55 -14.47 40.24
CA LEU A 109 18.48 -14.82 39.32
C LEU A 109 17.29 -13.87 39.52
N GLN A 110 16.82 -13.23 38.47
CA GLN A 110 15.68 -12.30 38.54
C GLN A 110 14.87 -12.29 37.24
N THR A 111 13.57 -12.04 37.35
CA THR A 111 12.64 -12.02 36.21
C THR A 111 13.00 -10.90 35.24
N ALA A 112 13.41 -11.27 34.03
CA ALA A 112 13.86 -10.32 33.01
C ALA A 112 12.75 -9.88 32.05
N TYR A 113 11.82 -10.79 31.70
CA TYR A 113 10.68 -10.48 30.83
C TYR A 113 9.53 -11.46 31.04
N PHE A 114 8.33 -11.04 30.63
CA PHE A 114 7.13 -11.88 30.65
C PHE A 114 6.70 -12.24 29.22
N ASP A 115 6.48 -13.52 28.96
CA ASP A 115 5.78 -14.01 27.78
C ASP A 115 4.29 -14.17 28.10
N TYR A 116 3.44 -13.78 27.15
CA TYR A 116 1.99 -13.85 27.26
C TYR A 116 1.45 -14.75 26.15
N GLU A 117 0.64 -15.74 26.51
CA GLU A 117 0.06 -16.69 25.58
C GLU A 117 -1.39 -16.98 25.95
N ALA A 118 -2.23 -17.21 24.95
CA ALA A 118 -3.60 -17.64 25.14
C ALA A 118 -3.92 -18.84 24.24
N GLN A 119 -4.84 -19.69 24.70
CA GLN A 119 -5.32 -20.82 23.91
C GLN A 119 -6.81 -21.06 24.17
N TYR A 120 -7.52 -21.52 23.15
CA TYR A 120 -8.87 -22.03 23.30
C TYR A 120 -8.83 -23.35 24.08
N ILE A 121 -9.77 -23.49 25.02
CA ILE A 121 -9.89 -24.70 25.85
C ILE A 121 -11.31 -25.24 25.79
N SER A 122 -11.49 -26.53 26.01
CA SER A 122 -12.84 -27.12 26.02
C SER A 122 -13.65 -26.67 27.24
N SER A 123 -14.99 -26.79 27.15
CA SER A 123 -15.88 -26.57 28.30
C SER A 123 -15.51 -27.48 29.48
N ASP A 124 -15.08 -28.72 29.21
CA ASP A 124 -14.69 -29.69 30.24
C ASP A 124 -13.38 -29.27 30.93
N GLU A 125 -12.42 -28.76 30.16
CA GLU A 125 -11.17 -28.22 30.71
C GLU A 125 -11.41 -26.96 31.54
N PHE A 126 -12.32 -26.08 31.11
CA PHE A 126 -12.73 -24.90 31.89
C PHE A 126 -13.45 -25.30 33.18
N ALA A 127 -14.33 -26.32 33.14
CA ALA A 127 -15.02 -26.82 34.32
C ALA A 127 -14.06 -27.48 35.33
N ASN A 128 -13.03 -28.17 34.85
CA ASN A 128 -12.00 -28.84 35.66
C ASN A 128 -10.77 -27.97 35.94
N ARG A 129 -10.86 -26.64 35.77
CA ARG A 129 -9.74 -25.73 35.98
C ARG A 129 -9.24 -25.75 37.45
N PRO A 130 -7.95 -25.52 37.70
CA PRO A 130 -7.42 -25.35 39.05
C PRO A 130 -8.04 -24.11 39.74
N ILE A 131 -8.50 -24.26 40.99
CA ILE A 131 -9.00 -23.15 41.83
C ILE A 131 -8.29 -23.22 43.20
N PRO A 132 -7.53 -22.19 43.62
CA PRO A 132 -7.22 -20.97 42.86
C PRO A 132 -6.31 -21.27 41.66
N SER A 133 -6.41 -20.43 40.65
CA SER A 133 -5.43 -20.40 39.56
C SER A 133 -4.00 -20.28 40.11
N PRO A 134 -3.00 -20.95 39.51
CA PRO A 134 -1.61 -20.73 39.89
C PRO A 134 -1.21 -19.29 39.55
N ILE A 135 -0.94 -18.51 40.59
CA ILE A 135 -0.48 -17.12 40.50
C ILE A 135 0.78 -17.01 41.37
N THR A 136 1.92 -16.93 40.71
CA THR A 136 3.21 -16.55 41.30
C THR A 136 3.80 -15.40 40.48
N ASP A 137 4.86 -14.78 40.99
CA ASP A 137 5.60 -13.76 40.25
C ASP A 137 6.17 -14.30 38.93
N ALA A 138 6.39 -15.62 38.81
CA ALA A 138 6.92 -16.28 37.62
C ALA A 138 5.84 -16.90 36.71
N LEU A 139 4.63 -17.16 37.19
CA LEU A 139 3.57 -17.79 36.41
C LEU A 139 2.19 -17.33 36.87
N ALA A 140 1.40 -16.78 35.96
CA ALA A 140 -0.02 -16.52 36.20
C ALA A 140 -0.88 -17.17 35.11
N VAL A 141 -1.88 -17.97 35.51
CA VAL A 141 -2.81 -18.62 34.58
C VAL A 141 -4.23 -18.19 34.88
N TYR A 142 -4.93 -17.63 33.91
CA TYR A 142 -6.33 -17.23 34.07
C TYR A 142 -7.24 -17.93 33.07
N TYR A 143 -8.51 -18.07 33.45
CA TYR A 143 -9.53 -18.75 32.66
C TYR A 143 -10.71 -17.80 32.48
N TYR A 144 -11.17 -17.63 31.24
CA TYR A 144 -12.24 -16.70 30.89
C TYR A 144 -13.30 -17.35 30.01
N GLU A 145 -14.54 -16.87 30.16
CA GLU A 145 -15.61 -17.12 29.20
C GLU A 145 -15.60 -16.02 28.13
N LEU A 146 -15.50 -16.39 26.85
CA LEU A 146 -15.43 -15.42 25.75
C LEU A 146 -16.74 -14.65 25.55
N LYS A 147 -17.85 -15.12 26.10
CA LYS A 147 -19.13 -14.38 26.10
C LYS A 147 -19.03 -13.03 26.83
N ASP A 148 -18.08 -12.91 27.76
CA ASP A 148 -17.83 -11.69 28.52
C ASP A 148 -16.89 -10.73 27.78
N PHE A 149 -16.31 -11.18 26.66
CA PHE A 149 -15.42 -10.39 25.83
C PHE A 149 -16.24 -9.58 24.82
N LYS A 150 -15.79 -8.36 24.55
CA LYS A 150 -16.28 -7.57 23.43
C LYS A 150 -15.49 -7.90 22.17
N THR A 151 -16.17 -8.14 21.06
CA THR A 151 -15.52 -8.16 19.76
C THR A 151 -15.27 -6.73 19.32
N VAL A 152 -14.11 -6.45 18.71
CA VAL A 152 -13.82 -5.13 18.13
C VAL A 152 -14.81 -4.86 17.00
N LYS A 153 -15.63 -3.80 17.14
CA LYS A 153 -16.82 -3.53 16.32
C LYS A 153 -16.56 -3.21 14.84
N ASP A 154 -15.36 -2.75 14.49
CA ASP A 154 -15.07 -2.41 13.07
C ASP A 154 -15.04 -3.65 12.16
N ILE A 155 -14.74 -4.83 12.71
CA ILE A 155 -14.75 -6.07 11.91
C ILE A 155 -16.17 -6.51 11.57
N GLU A 156 -17.14 -6.38 12.48
CA GLU A 156 -18.53 -6.83 12.24
C GLU A 156 -19.24 -5.97 11.17
N ALA A 157 -18.93 -4.67 11.12
CA ALA A 157 -19.40 -3.77 10.07
C ALA A 157 -18.79 -4.11 8.70
N ILE A 158 -17.49 -4.38 8.66
CA ILE A 158 -16.78 -4.80 7.44
C ILE A 158 -17.28 -6.18 6.96
N GLU A 159 -17.47 -7.14 7.86
CA GLU A 159 -18.02 -8.46 7.55
C GLU A 159 -19.44 -8.39 7.00
N THR A 160 -20.27 -7.47 7.52
CA THR A 160 -21.62 -7.23 7.01
C THR A 160 -21.59 -6.64 5.59
N ILE A 161 -20.67 -5.71 5.32
CA ILE A 161 -20.47 -5.13 3.99
C ILE A 161 -19.96 -6.19 3.01
N ILE A 162 -18.98 -7.00 3.40
CA ILE A 162 -18.44 -8.11 2.58
C ILE A 162 -19.56 -9.10 2.22
N LYS A 163 -20.38 -9.49 3.19
CA LYS A 163 -21.51 -10.41 2.95
C LYS A 163 -22.56 -9.82 1.99
N GLY A 164 -22.78 -8.51 2.06
CA GLY A 164 -23.64 -7.79 1.10
C GLY A 164 -23.04 -7.78 -0.31
N ILE A 165 -21.72 -7.60 -0.43
CA ILE A 165 -21.00 -7.65 -1.71
C ILE A 165 -21.05 -9.06 -2.31
N GLU A 166 -20.81 -10.10 -1.51
CA GLU A 166 -20.92 -11.51 -1.94
C GLU A 166 -22.30 -11.83 -2.50
N THR A 167 -23.37 -11.40 -1.81
CA THR A 167 -24.77 -11.58 -2.28
C THR A 167 -25.02 -10.88 -3.63
N ASN A 168 -24.43 -9.69 -3.83
CA ASN A 168 -24.53 -8.97 -5.11
C ASN A 168 -23.75 -9.67 -6.22
N ILE A 169 -22.58 -10.25 -5.91
CA ILE A 169 -21.78 -11.04 -6.86
C ILE A 169 -22.59 -12.26 -7.31
N ASP A 170 -23.16 -13.04 -6.37
CA ASP A 170 -24.00 -14.20 -6.69
C ASP A 170 -25.17 -13.83 -7.63
N THR A 171 -25.79 -12.65 -7.39
CA THR A 171 -26.88 -12.14 -8.22
C THR A 171 -26.40 -11.75 -9.62
N ILE A 172 -25.21 -11.15 -9.73
CA ILE A 172 -24.61 -10.79 -11.02
C ILE A 172 -24.24 -12.04 -11.82
N GLU A 173 -23.65 -13.05 -11.17
CA GLU A 173 -23.31 -14.33 -11.81
C GLU A 173 -24.57 -15.03 -12.35
N ALA A 174 -25.65 -15.09 -11.57
CA ALA A 174 -26.93 -15.65 -12.03
C ALA A 174 -27.52 -14.88 -13.24
N ASN A 175 -27.34 -13.55 -13.29
CA ASN A 175 -27.77 -12.74 -14.43
C ASN A 175 -26.89 -12.98 -15.67
N ILE A 176 -25.58 -13.18 -15.49
CA ILE A 176 -24.66 -13.54 -16.57
C ILE A 176 -25.08 -14.87 -17.18
N ASP A 177 -25.30 -15.90 -16.36
CA ASP A 177 -25.77 -17.22 -16.82
C ASP A 177 -27.08 -17.13 -17.62
N ALA A 178 -28.02 -16.29 -17.16
CA ALA A 178 -29.28 -16.07 -17.85
C ALA A 178 -29.09 -15.38 -19.22
N VAL A 179 -28.15 -14.43 -19.31
CA VAL A 179 -27.80 -13.75 -20.57
C VAL A 179 -27.12 -14.71 -21.54
N GLU A 180 -26.17 -15.52 -21.08
CA GLU A 180 -25.50 -16.53 -21.89
C GLU A 180 -26.49 -17.57 -22.44
N ALA A 181 -27.43 -18.02 -21.62
CA ALA A 181 -28.50 -18.92 -22.07
C ALA A 181 -29.40 -18.27 -23.14
N ASN A 182 -29.68 -16.97 -23.04
CA ASN A 182 -30.43 -16.24 -24.06
C ASN A 182 -29.63 -16.06 -25.36
N ILE A 183 -28.32 -15.79 -25.27
CA ILE A 183 -27.44 -15.74 -26.43
C ILE A 183 -27.45 -17.09 -27.16
N GLY A 184 -27.32 -18.21 -26.44
CA GLY A 184 -27.38 -19.54 -27.04
C GLY A 184 -28.70 -19.85 -27.74
N LYS A 185 -29.84 -19.36 -27.20
CA LYS A 185 -31.14 -19.43 -27.88
C LYS A 185 -31.17 -18.60 -29.15
N ILE A 186 -30.68 -17.35 -29.11
CA ILE A 186 -30.61 -16.45 -30.27
C ILE A 186 -29.74 -17.06 -31.37
N GLU A 187 -28.58 -17.64 -31.02
CA GLU A 187 -27.71 -18.32 -31.98
C GLU A 187 -28.40 -19.54 -32.61
N THR A 188 -29.15 -20.31 -31.81
CA THR A 188 -29.96 -21.42 -32.30
C THR A 188 -31.03 -20.93 -33.27
N ASP A 189 -31.75 -19.87 -32.94
CA ASP A 189 -32.77 -19.26 -33.78
C ASP A 189 -32.19 -18.69 -35.08
N ILE A 190 -31.03 -18.02 -35.02
CA ILE A 190 -30.29 -17.55 -36.20
C ILE A 190 -29.89 -18.72 -37.10
N ASN A 191 -29.39 -19.81 -36.53
CA ASN A 191 -29.04 -21.00 -37.30
C ASN A 191 -30.27 -21.64 -37.95
N LEU A 192 -31.40 -21.69 -37.24
CA LEU A 192 -32.67 -22.16 -37.78
C LEU A 192 -33.17 -21.27 -38.92
N ILE A 193 -33.04 -19.95 -38.77
CA ILE A 193 -33.39 -18.97 -39.81
C ILE A 193 -32.50 -19.16 -41.04
N ASN A 194 -31.18 -19.26 -40.85
CA ASN A 194 -30.23 -19.49 -41.95
C ASN A 194 -30.45 -20.82 -42.67
N GLN A 195 -30.96 -21.84 -41.98
CA GLN A 195 -31.29 -23.14 -42.56
C GLN A 195 -32.69 -23.17 -43.22
N SER A 196 -33.61 -22.29 -42.82
CA SER A 196 -35.03 -22.32 -43.25
C SER A 196 -35.42 -21.18 -44.20
N TYR A 197 -34.63 -20.11 -44.27
CA TYR A 197 -34.86 -18.92 -45.09
C TYR A 197 -33.65 -18.62 -45.97
N LEU A 198 -33.88 -18.20 -47.22
CA LEU A 198 -32.81 -17.83 -48.16
C LEU A 198 -32.05 -16.58 -47.66
N PRO A 199 -30.72 -16.59 -47.59
CA PRO A 199 -29.94 -15.42 -47.19
C PRO A 199 -30.10 -14.27 -48.21
N LEU A 200 -30.41 -13.07 -47.72
CA LEU A 200 -30.69 -11.87 -48.53
C LEU A 200 -29.43 -11.19 -49.09
N ASN A 201 -28.21 -11.66 -48.79
CA ASN A 201 -27.02 -11.08 -49.42
C ASN A 201 -26.81 -11.73 -50.80
N GLY A 202 -27.19 -11.03 -51.86
CA GLY A 202 -27.03 -11.47 -53.25
C GLY A 202 -25.57 -11.57 -53.73
N SER A 203 -24.63 -12.11 -52.95
CA SER A 203 -23.18 -12.10 -53.24
C SER A 203 -22.53 -13.48 -53.42
N LYS A 204 -23.28 -14.57 -53.47
CA LYS A 204 -22.79 -15.81 -54.11
C LYS A 204 -23.77 -16.19 -55.22
N ALA A 205 -23.31 -16.08 -56.46
CA ALA A 205 -24.06 -16.54 -57.62
C ALA A 205 -24.56 -17.97 -57.36
N MET A 206 -25.88 -18.15 -57.37
CA MET A 206 -26.48 -19.48 -57.36
C MET A 206 -26.05 -20.20 -58.65
N GLN A 207 -25.23 -21.24 -58.53
CA GLN A 207 -25.03 -22.19 -59.62
C GLN A 207 -25.71 -23.50 -59.22
N GLY A 208 -26.89 -23.74 -59.80
CA GLY A 208 -27.77 -24.88 -59.54
C GLY A 208 -29.24 -24.48 -59.52
N ASP A 209 -30.15 -25.43 -59.81
CA ASP A 209 -31.60 -25.20 -59.76
C ASP A 209 -32.07 -24.95 -58.31
N LEU A 210 -32.85 -23.89 -58.13
CA LEU A 210 -33.36 -23.43 -56.84
C LEU A 210 -34.55 -24.32 -56.39
N ASP A 211 -34.32 -25.27 -55.47
CA ASP A 211 -35.41 -26.03 -54.84
C ASP A 211 -36.09 -25.21 -53.73
N LEU A 212 -37.27 -24.66 -54.06
CA LEU A 212 -38.11 -23.87 -53.16
C LEU A 212 -39.06 -24.72 -52.30
N SER A 213 -39.06 -26.05 -52.45
CA SER A 213 -40.01 -26.91 -51.72
C SER A 213 -39.72 -26.98 -50.21
N SER A 214 -38.48 -26.72 -49.81
CA SER A 214 -38.00 -26.79 -48.42
C SER A 214 -37.79 -25.44 -47.72
N TYR A 215 -37.95 -24.29 -48.40
CA TYR A 215 -37.67 -22.96 -47.85
C TYR A 215 -38.90 -22.05 -47.88
N LYS A 216 -39.19 -21.33 -46.77
CA LYS A 216 -40.28 -20.33 -46.75
C LYS A 216 -39.75 -18.98 -47.25
N LEU A 217 -40.24 -18.51 -48.39
CA LEU A 217 -39.90 -17.18 -48.92
C LEU A 217 -40.41 -16.09 -47.97
N SER A 218 -39.51 -15.22 -47.50
CA SER A 218 -39.89 -14.06 -46.69
C SER A 218 -40.64 -13.07 -47.58
N LYS A 219 -41.76 -12.58 -47.07
CA LYS A 219 -42.71 -11.71 -47.78
C LYS A 219 -42.17 -10.28 -47.81
N LEU A 220 -41.11 -10.01 -48.55
CA LEU A 220 -40.61 -8.63 -48.72
C LEU A 220 -40.03 -8.41 -50.12
N ASP A 221 -40.73 -7.56 -50.88
CA ASP A 221 -40.35 -6.86 -52.11
C ASP A 221 -39.65 -7.65 -53.23
N ILE A 222 -40.44 -8.22 -54.15
CA ILE A 222 -39.99 -8.47 -55.52
C ILE A 222 -41.02 -7.88 -56.49
N LYS A 223 -40.60 -6.86 -57.24
CA LYS A 223 -41.33 -6.35 -58.41
C LYS A 223 -40.96 -7.24 -59.60
N GLU A 224 -41.96 -7.82 -60.26
CA GLU A 224 -41.78 -8.76 -61.38
C GLU A 224 -40.95 -8.15 -62.53
N GLY A 225 -39.92 -8.88 -62.96
CA GLY A 225 -39.16 -8.62 -64.19
C GLY A 225 -38.89 -9.95 -64.90
N GLY A 226 -39.38 -10.08 -66.13
CA GLY A 226 -39.32 -11.31 -66.91
C GLY A 226 -37.91 -11.66 -67.41
N PHE A 227 -37.44 -12.85 -67.00
CA PHE A 227 -36.39 -13.70 -67.59
C PHE A 227 -34.91 -13.49 -67.18
N ALA A 228 -34.24 -14.62 -66.89
CA ALA A 228 -32.78 -14.80 -66.94
C ALA A 228 -32.45 -16.17 -67.59
N THR A 229 -31.41 -16.24 -68.43
CA THR A 229 -31.00 -17.44 -69.20
C THR A 229 -29.65 -17.97 -68.68
N VAL A 230 -29.48 -19.29 -68.53
CA VAL A 230 -28.19 -19.91 -68.13
C VAL A 230 -27.70 -20.89 -69.22
N ARG A 231 -26.41 -20.83 -69.58
CA ARG A 231 -25.72 -21.78 -70.48
C ARG A 231 -24.70 -22.59 -69.70
N VAL A 232 -24.62 -23.90 -69.93
CA VAL A 232 -23.50 -24.76 -69.47
C VAL A 232 -22.90 -25.49 -70.68
N ALA A 233 -21.56 -25.56 -70.74
CA ALA A 233 -20.80 -25.91 -71.95
C ALA A 233 -20.43 -27.39 -72.13
N ASP A 234 -20.54 -28.27 -71.12
CA ASP A 234 -20.40 -29.73 -71.35
C ASP A 234 -20.95 -30.53 -70.16
N LEU A 235 -21.80 -31.53 -70.43
CA LEU A 235 -22.28 -32.50 -69.44
C LEU A 235 -22.24 -33.89 -70.08
N ARG A 236 -21.42 -34.80 -69.55
CA ARG A 236 -21.31 -36.19 -70.03
C ARG A 236 -21.35 -37.17 -68.87
N LEU A 237 -22.11 -38.25 -69.02
CA LEU A 237 -22.25 -39.33 -68.03
C LEU A 237 -21.89 -40.69 -68.66
N GLY A 238 -20.95 -41.41 -68.02
CA GLY A 238 -20.54 -42.77 -68.39
C GLY A 238 -19.20 -43.17 -67.74
N SER A 239 -19.08 -44.44 -67.32
CA SER A 239 -17.84 -45.01 -66.76
C SER A 239 -16.76 -45.19 -67.84
N ILE A 240 -15.49 -44.92 -67.50
CA ILE A 240 -14.34 -45.07 -68.41
C ILE A 240 -14.08 -46.51 -68.87
N ASN A 241 -14.70 -47.51 -68.21
CA ASN A 241 -14.41 -48.95 -68.42
C ASN A 241 -15.44 -49.70 -69.28
N ARG A 242 -16.49 -49.03 -69.80
CA ARG A 242 -17.45 -49.65 -70.75
C ARG A 242 -17.43 -48.95 -72.09
N ARG A 243 -16.29 -49.00 -72.79
CA ARG A 243 -16.29 -48.75 -74.24
C ARG A 243 -16.77 -50.01 -74.95
N GLY A 244 -17.99 -49.93 -75.49
CA GLY A 244 -18.48 -50.79 -76.55
C GLY A 244 -18.80 -52.22 -76.14
N LEU A 245 -20.07 -52.61 -76.24
CA LEU A 245 -20.55 -53.84 -76.87
C LEU A 245 -22.08 -53.76 -76.92
N LEU A 246 -22.62 -53.95 -78.14
CA LEU A 246 -24.04 -54.00 -78.46
C LEU A 246 -24.70 -55.29 -77.93
N HIS A 247 -26.04 -55.26 -77.81
CA HIS A 247 -27.02 -56.37 -77.64
C HIS A 247 -27.45 -56.76 -76.19
N PRO A 248 -28.68 -57.30 -75.99
CA PRO A 248 -29.98 -56.83 -76.51
C PRO A 248 -31.15 -56.91 -75.50
N THR A 249 -30.91 -57.20 -74.21
CA THR A 249 -32.00 -57.46 -73.25
C THR A 249 -32.03 -56.55 -72.03
N GLU A 250 -31.11 -55.58 -71.94
CA GLU A 250 -31.20 -54.50 -70.95
C GLU A 250 -30.77 -53.17 -71.59
N PRO A 251 -31.68 -52.18 -71.72
CA PRO A 251 -31.28 -50.86 -72.17
C PRO A 251 -30.47 -50.19 -71.06
N THR A 252 -29.19 -49.94 -71.34
CA THR A 252 -28.42 -48.85 -70.72
C THR A 252 -29.34 -47.64 -70.53
N GLY A 253 -29.45 -47.13 -69.30
CA GLY A 253 -30.37 -46.05 -68.96
C GLY A 253 -30.26 -44.88 -69.93
N LYS A 254 -31.30 -44.69 -70.74
CA LYS A 254 -31.48 -43.49 -71.59
C LYS A 254 -32.02 -42.37 -70.71
N ALA A 255 -31.38 -41.21 -70.73
CA ALA A 255 -32.06 -39.97 -70.38
C ALA A 255 -32.83 -39.51 -71.64
N LEU A 256 -34.15 -39.64 -71.63
CA LEU A 256 -35.03 -39.04 -72.62
C LEU A 256 -35.42 -37.64 -72.12
N VAL A 257 -35.25 -36.62 -72.96
CA VAL A 257 -35.90 -35.31 -72.76
C VAL A 257 -37.08 -35.29 -73.73
N ASP A 258 -38.29 -35.54 -73.25
CA ASP A 258 -39.51 -35.35 -74.04
C ASP A 258 -39.87 -33.86 -74.04
N ASN A 259 -39.94 -33.26 -75.23
CA ASN A 259 -40.16 -31.84 -75.44
C ASN A 259 -41.44 -31.61 -76.25
N SER A 260 -42.61 -31.96 -75.70
CA SER A 260 -43.89 -31.51 -76.27
C SER A 260 -44.84 -30.80 -75.30
N THR A 261 -44.51 -30.69 -74.00
CA THR A 261 -45.22 -29.78 -73.06
C THR A 261 -44.25 -29.30 -71.98
N GLN A 262 -43.83 -28.04 -72.05
CA GLN A 262 -42.72 -27.41 -71.31
C GLN A 262 -42.91 -27.31 -69.77
N THR A 263 -42.85 -28.40 -68.99
CA THR A 263 -42.82 -28.32 -67.51
C THR A 263 -42.06 -29.47 -66.81
N SER A 264 -40.88 -29.87 -67.27
CA SER A 264 -40.06 -30.83 -66.50
C SER A 264 -38.58 -30.49 -66.55
N THR A 265 -38.01 -30.17 -65.38
CA THR A 265 -36.60 -29.77 -65.15
C THR A 265 -35.75 -30.88 -64.52
N ASN A 266 -36.25 -32.10 -64.38
CA ASN A 266 -35.54 -33.15 -63.64
C ASN A 266 -34.91 -34.20 -64.56
N LEU A 267 -33.62 -34.48 -64.33
CA LEU A 267 -32.92 -35.67 -64.79
C LEU A 267 -33.16 -36.80 -63.77
N THR A 268 -33.82 -37.88 -64.17
CA THR A 268 -34.08 -39.03 -63.30
C THR A 268 -33.11 -40.19 -63.62
N LEU A 269 -32.38 -40.67 -62.61
CA LEU A 269 -31.57 -41.89 -62.69
C LEU A 269 -32.34 -43.02 -62.00
N ASN A 270 -32.60 -44.12 -62.72
CA ASN A 270 -33.63 -45.09 -62.33
C ASN A 270 -33.16 -46.23 -61.41
N TYR A 271 -31.91 -46.25 -60.90
CA TYR A 271 -31.44 -47.36 -60.07
C TYR A 271 -30.52 -46.94 -58.91
N GLY A 272 -30.89 -47.30 -57.69
CA GLY A 272 -30.15 -47.00 -56.45
C GLY A 272 -28.80 -47.72 -56.29
N SER A 273 -28.53 -48.77 -57.07
CA SER A 273 -27.27 -49.52 -57.04
C SER A 273 -26.11 -48.81 -57.74
N ASP A 274 -26.39 -47.82 -58.59
CA ASP A 274 -25.34 -47.10 -59.35
C ASP A 274 -24.74 -45.92 -58.59
N TRP A 275 -25.31 -45.54 -57.43
CA TRP A 275 -24.74 -44.51 -56.57
C TRP A 275 -23.34 -44.89 -56.07
N GLN A 276 -23.12 -46.18 -55.75
CA GLN A 276 -21.83 -46.66 -55.24
C GLN A 276 -20.74 -46.77 -56.31
N ASN A 277 -21.08 -46.68 -57.60
CA ASN A 277 -20.14 -46.76 -58.72
C ASN A 277 -19.99 -45.45 -59.50
N THR A 278 -20.58 -44.36 -59.00
CA THR A 278 -20.47 -43.03 -59.60
C THR A 278 -19.31 -42.26 -58.96
N SER A 279 -18.17 -42.20 -59.65
CA SER A 279 -17.05 -41.34 -59.23
C SER A 279 -17.14 -39.96 -59.89
N ILE A 280 -17.31 -38.90 -59.11
CA ILE A 280 -17.11 -37.52 -59.57
C ILE A 280 -15.59 -37.28 -59.62
N GLY A 281 -14.97 -37.56 -60.77
CA GLY A 281 -13.55 -37.34 -60.98
C GLY A 281 -13.27 -35.92 -61.48
N GLY A 282 -12.60 -35.11 -60.66
CA GLY A 282 -12.05 -33.81 -61.05
C GLY A 282 -10.93 -33.40 -60.08
N LYS A 283 -9.82 -32.87 -60.60
CA LYS A 283 -8.76 -32.28 -59.76
C LYS A 283 -9.36 -31.17 -58.91
N VAL A 284 -9.22 -31.25 -57.59
CA VAL A 284 -9.54 -30.15 -56.68
C VAL A 284 -8.50 -29.06 -56.90
N TYR A 285 -8.85 -28.01 -57.63
CA TYR A 285 -8.12 -26.75 -57.64
C TYR A 285 -8.70 -25.89 -56.52
N LEU A 286 -7.96 -25.73 -55.43
CA LEU A 286 -8.30 -24.80 -54.34
C LEU A 286 -7.93 -23.38 -54.78
N GLU A 287 -8.69 -22.81 -55.71
CA GLU A 287 -8.57 -21.39 -56.04
C GLU A 287 -9.66 -20.63 -55.27
N ASN A 288 -9.21 -19.70 -54.41
CA ASN A 288 -9.97 -18.87 -53.45
C ASN A 288 -10.06 -19.37 -52.00
N LEU A 289 -8.91 -19.74 -51.40
CA LEU A 289 -8.70 -19.52 -49.98
C LEU A 289 -8.55 -18.01 -49.73
N ASN A 290 -9.68 -17.30 -49.64
CA ASN A 290 -9.72 -15.93 -49.16
C ASN A 290 -9.44 -15.95 -47.65
N THR A 291 -8.17 -15.87 -47.26
CA THR A 291 -7.78 -15.59 -45.87
C THR A 291 -7.89 -14.08 -45.65
N SER A 292 -9.08 -13.61 -45.28
CA SER A 292 -9.31 -12.21 -44.94
C SER A 292 -8.89 -11.84 -43.51
N ASP A 293 -8.25 -12.75 -42.76
CA ASP A 293 -7.65 -12.41 -41.46
C ASP A 293 -6.13 -12.36 -41.57
N SER A 294 -5.58 -11.26 -41.07
CA SER A 294 -4.19 -10.80 -41.11
C SER A 294 -3.18 -11.68 -40.37
N ILE A 295 -3.52 -12.93 -40.04
CA ILE A 295 -2.63 -13.88 -39.37
C ILE A 295 -2.25 -14.96 -40.37
N LYS A 296 -0.99 -14.89 -40.84
CA LYS A 296 -0.32 -15.92 -41.67
C LYS A 296 -0.33 -17.27 -40.94
N SER A 297 -1.45 -17.99 -41.04
CA SER A 297 -1.62 -19.31 -40.44
C SER A 297 -1.04 -20.35 -41.40
N LEU A 298 0.01 -21.05 -40.98
CA LEU A 298 0.56 -22.16 -41.76
C LEU A 298 -0.41 -23.35 -41.68
N LEU A 299 -0.94 -23.79 -42.81
CA LEU A 299 -1.74 -25.01 -42.90
C LEU A 299 -0.79 -26.21 -42.90
N VAL A 300 -0.91 -27.09 -41.90
CA VAL A 300 -0.16 -28.35 -41.86
C VAL A 300 -1.15 -29.50 -42.00
N ILE A 301 -0.76 -30.51 -42.77
CA ILE A 301 -1.51 -31.74 -42.95
C ILE A 301 -0.86 -32.79 -42.05
N ASP A 302 -1.67 -33.42 -41.19
CA ASP A 302 -1.18 -34.47 -40.30
C ASP A 302 -0.97 -35.81 -41.04
N ASN A 303 -0.44 -36.80 -40.32
CA ASN A 303 -0.13 -38.12 -40.86
C ASN A 303 -1.38 -38.90 -41.32
N ALA A 304 -2.58 -38.41 -41.00
CA ALA A 304 -3.87 -38.94 -41.43
C ALA A 304 -4.49 -38.13 -42.59
N ASN A 305 -3.71 -37.22 -43.20
CA ASN A 305 -4.12 -36.34 -44.29
C ASN A 305 -5.21 -35.33 -43.92
N GLN A 306 -5.34 -34.98 -42.63
CA GLN A 306 -6.29 -33.98 -42.16
C GLN A 306 -5.61 -32.62 -41.99
N VAL A 307 -6.28 -31.56 -42.43
CA VAL A 307 -5.81 -30.18 -42.29
C VAL A 307 -6.06 -29.73 -40.84
N THR A 308 -5.00 -29.51 -40.06
CA THR A 308 -5.11 -29.02 -38.68
C THR A 308 -4.60 -27.57 -38.59
N LYS A 309 -5.42 -26.65 -38.09
CA LYS A 309 -4.97 -25.34 -37.60
C LYS A 309 -4.32 -25.55 -36.23
N ASN A 310 -3.02 -25.36 -36.09
CA ASN A 310 -2.35 -25.62 -34.82
C ASN A 310 -1.50 -24.44 -34.32
N ASN A 311 -2.07 -23.61 -33.45
CA ASN A 311 -1.37 -22.51 -32.78
C ASN A 311 -0.32 -23.00 -31.76
N THR A 312 -0.46 -24.21 -31.20
CA THR A 312 0.45 -24.67 -30.12
C THR A 312 1.89 -24.89 -30.56
N LEU A 313 2.15 -25.22 -31.84
CA LEU A 313 3.51 -25.39 -32.34
C LEU A 313 4.24 -24.04 -32.48
N ILE A 314 3.50 -23.00 -32.85
CA ILE A 314 4.00 -21.62 -32.95
C ILE A 314 4.26 -21.08 -31.54
N ASP A 315 3.32 -21.27 -30.60
CA ASP A 315 3.50 -20.84 -29.21
C ASP A 315 4.69 -21.55 -28.53
N SER A 316 4.90 -22.84 -28.83
CA SER A 316 6.05 -23.60 -28.34
C SER A 316 7.38 -23.08 -28.90
N LEU A 317 7.43 -22.74 -30.18
CA LEU A 317 8.61 -22.18 -30.82
C LEU A 317 8.92 -20.76 -30.32
N ILE A 318 7.89 -19.92 -30.16
CA ILE A 318 8.03 -18.57 -29.59
C ILE A 318 8.54 -18.65 -28.15
N ASN A 319 7.95 -19.50 -27.31
CA ASN A 319 8.41 -19.68 -25.93
C ASN A 319 9.85 -20.21 -25.84
N ARG A 320 10.27 -21.04 -26.81
CA ARG A 320 11.65 -21.53 -26.90
C ARG A 320 12.62 -20.43 -27.35
N ILE A 321 12.20 -19.53 -28.24
CA ILE A 321 12.98 -18.37 -28.66
C ILE A 321 13.13 -17.39 -27.50
N ILE A 322 12.05 -17.07 -26.78
CA ILE A 322 12.10 -16.19 -25.59
C ILE A 322 13.08 -16.74 -24.55
N LYS A 323 13.03 -18.04 -24.25
CA LYS A 323 13.99 -18.69 -23.32
C LYS A 323 15.43 -18.70 -23.80
N LEU A 324 15.66 -18.67 -25.11
CA LEU A 324 17.01 -18.59 -25.69
C LEU A 324 17.55 -17.16 -25.70
N GLU A 325 16.66 -16.17 -25.81
CA GLU A 325 16.99 -14.73 -25.74
C GLU A 325 17.23 -14.26 -24.29
N GLU A 326 16.64 -14.92 -23.29
CA GLU A 326 16.87 -14.67 -21.86
C GLU A 326 18.19 -15.24 -21.30
N GLN A 327 18.94 -16.04 -22.08
CA GLN A 327 20.26 -16.55 -21.66
C GLN A 327 21.31 -15.44 -21.81
N PRO A 328 21.93 -14.93 -20.74
CA PRO A 328 22.94 -13.89 -20.86
C PRO A 328 24.17 -14.45 -21.60
N ALA A 329 24.55 -13.81 -22.70
CA ALA A 329 25.84 -14.04 -23.33
C ALA A 329 26.95 -13.65 -22.34
N THR A 330 27.55 -14.64 -21.69
CA THR A 330 28.79 -14.59 -20.88
C THR A 330 29.25 -13.20 -20.43
N ALA A 331 29.03 -12.88 -19.14
CA ALA A 331 29.43 -11.61 -18.52
C ALA A 331 30.94 -11.38 -18.59
N VAL A 332 31.38 -10.61 -19.60
CA VAL A 332 32.74 -10.08 -19.66
C VAL A 332 32.83 -8.86 -18.74
N PRO A 333 33.76 -8.81 -17.77
CA PRO A 333 33.95 -7.63 -16.91
C PRO A 333 34.39 -6.40 -17.73
N ILE A 334 33.85 -5.22 -17.40
CA ILE A 334 34.31 -3.95 -18.00
C ILE A 334 35.79 -3.74 -17.69
N GLY A 335 36.56 -3.33 -18.70
CA GLY A 335 38.01 -3.14 -18.60
C GLY A 335 38.84 -4.42 -18.81
N MET A 336 38.22 -5.56 -19.14
CA MET A 336 38.96 -6.75 -19.56
C MET A 336 39.68 -6.49 -20.89
N ILE A 337 41.00 -6.71 -20.92
CA ILE A 337 41.82 -6.58 -22.14
C ILE A 337 42.03 -7.97 -22.75
N ALA A 338 41.75 -8.11 -24.05
CA ALA A 338 41.96 -9.32 -24.82
C ALA A 338 42.82 -9.06 -26.07
N ILE A 339 43.41 -10.12 -26.63
CA ILE A 339 44.16 -10.07 -27.90
C ILE A 339 43.23 -10.44 -29.05
N TRP A 340 43.07 -9.53 -30.01
CA TRP A 340 42.30 -9.73 -31.23
C TRP A 340 43.24 -9.94 -32.43
N GLY A 341 43.35 -11.20 -32.86
CA GLY A 341 44.22 -11.62 -33.98
C GLY A 341 43.49 -11.90 -35.29
N LYS A 342 42.23 -11.43 -35.45
CA LYS A 342 41.42 -11.65 -36.66
C LYS A 342 41.32 -10.38 -37.49
N THR A 343 41.28 -10.52 -38.82
CA THR A 343 41.00 -9.43 -39.78
C THR A 343 39.48 -9.17 -39.89
N ALA A 344 38.80 -9.01 -38.77
CA ALA A 344 37.38 -8.74 -38.68
C ALA A 344 37.13 -7.56 -37.73
N PRO A 345 36.01 -6.83 -37.87
CA PRO A 345 35.62 -5.78 -36.92
C PRO A 345 35.61 -6.30 -35.48
N PHE A 346 35.85 -5.41 -34.51
CA PHE A 346 35.79 -5.81 -33.10
C PHE A 346 34.37 -6.26 -32.73
N PRO A 347 34.22 -7.25 -31.82
CA PRO A 347 32.92 -7.64 -31.31
C PRO A 347 32.18 -6.45 -30.66
N LYS A 348 30.84 -6.49 -30.63
CA LYS A 348 30.03 -5.43 -30.02
C LYS A 348 30.42 -5.24 -28.54
N GLY A 349 30.62 -3.98 -28.13
CA GLY A 349 31.08 -3.61 -26.77
C GLY A 349 32.59 -3.72 -26.55
N TRP A 350 33.37 -3.98 -27.60
CA TRP A 350 34.84 -4.00 -27.56
C TRP A 350 35.43 -2.89 -28.44
N GLU A 351 36.45 -2.20 -27.93
CA GLU A 351 37.22 -1.19 -28.65
C GLU A 351 38.73 -1.44 -28.56
N GLU A 352 39.53 -0.77 -29.40
CA GLU A 352 40.99 -0.94 -29.37
C GLU A 352 41.59 -0.30 -28.12
N TYR A 353 42.33 -1.10 -27.35
CA TYR A 353 43.12 -0.62 -26.23
C TYR A 353 44.42 0.03 -26.73
N VAL A 354 44.31 1.32 -27.03
CA VAL A 354 45.38 2.16 -27.59
C VAL A 354 46.72 2.09 -26.83
N PRO A 355 46.77 2.04 -25.48
CA PRO A 355 48.04 2.04 -24.74
C PRO A 355 49.00 0.88 -25.07
N LEU A 356 48.49 -0.26 -25.56
CA LEU A 356 49.29 -1.43 -25.95
C LEU A 356 49.51 -1.54 -27.46
N ARG A 357 49.07 -0.56 -28.25
CA ARG A 357 49.26 -0.55 -29.71
C ARG A 357 50.75 -0.61 -30.06
N GLY A 358 51.10 -1.47 -31.02
CA GLY A 358 52.48 -1.65 -31.49
C GLY A 358 53.36 -2.55 -30.61
N ARG A 359 52.82 -3.12 -29.52
CA ARG A 359 53.53 -4.09 -28.68
C ARG A 359 53.31 -5.52 -29.16
N VAL A 360 54.30 -6.38 -28.97
CA VAL A 360 54.20 -7.82 -29.26
C VAL A 360 53.83 -8.55 -27.98
N PRO A 361 52.75 -9.36 -27.93
CA PRO A 361 52.48 -10.20 -26.80
C PRO A 361 53.55 -11.30 -26.70
N VAL A 362 54.24 -11.36 -25.56
CA VAL A 362 55.17 -12.44 -25.24
C VAL A 362 54.52 -13.26 -24.13
N GLY A 363 54.51 -14.58 -24.26
CA GLY A 363 53.97 -15.46 -23.21
C GLY A 363 54.67 -15.22 -21.87
N LEU A 364 53.95 -15.42 -20.76
CA LEU A 364 54.52 -15.30 -19.42
C LEU A 364 55.37 -16.55 -19.12
N ASP A 365 56.68 -16.39 -19.09
CA ASP A 365 57.59 -17.34 -18.44
C ASP A 365 57.93 -16.81 -17.04
N LEU A 366 57.45 -17.53 -16.02
CA LEU A 366 57.63 -17.13 -14.62
C LEU A 366 59.11 -17.18 -14.18
N PHE A 367 59.99 -17.84 -14.95
CA PHE A 367 61.40 -17.99 -14.62
C PHE A 367 62.33 -17.02 -15.37
N ASP A 368 61.80 -16.20 -16.30
CA ASP A 368 62.59 -15.17 -17.00
C ASP A 368 62.75 -13.93 -16.11
N THR A 369 63.91 -13.78 -15.47
CA THR A 369 64.19 -12.71 -14.50
C THR A 369 64.18 -11.28 -15.06
N ILE A 370 64.12 -11.11 -16.39
CA ILE A 370 64.10 -9.82 -17.08
C ILE A 370 62.65 -9.42 -17.44
N LEU A 371 61.86 -10.37 -17.96
CA LEU A 371 60.50 -10.13 -18.45
C LEU A 371 59.38 -10.50 -17.45
N ASN A 372 59.69 -11.21 -16.35
CA ASN A 372 58.70 -11.64 -15.34
C ASN A 372 58.36 -10.57 -14.28
N LYS A 373 58.89 -9.34 -14.40
CA LYS A 373 58.56 -8.22 -13.51
C LYS A 373 57.48 -7.32 -14.10
N ILE A 374 56.34 -7.27 -13.42
CA ILE A 374 55.23 -6.36 -13.75
C ILE A 374 55.72 -4.90 -13.69
N GLY A 375 55.60 -4.17 -14.80
CA GLY A 375 55.92 -2.73 -14.88
C GLY A 375 57.25 -2.36 -15.57
N ASN A 376 58.05 -3.32 -16.03
CA ASN A 376 59.25 -3.01 -16.83
C ASN A 376 58.89 -2.64 -18.29
N TYR A 377 59.52 -1.58 -18.81
CA TYR A 377 59.35 -1.13 -20.20
C TYR A 377 60.62 -1.41 -21.04
N GLY A 378 60.54 -2.35 -21.99
CA GLY A 378 61.53 -2.59 -23.04
C GLY A 378 62.71 -3.53 -22.68
N GLY A 379 63.08 -4.44 -23.60
CA GLY A 379 64.27 -5.29 -23.55
C GLY A 379 64.58 -5.91 -24.92
N SER A 380 65.79 -5.73 -25.45
CA SER A 380 66.24 -6.32 -26.73
C SER A 380 67.05 -7.61 -26.48
N LYS A 381 66.94 -8.59 -27.40
CA LYS A 381 67.68 -9.88 -27.40
C LYS A 381 68.70 -9.98 -28.57
N ASP A 382 69.27 -8.87 -29.05
CA ASP A 382 70.14 -8.94 -30.25
C ASP A 382 71.58 -9.43 -29.97
N ALA A 383 72.10 -10.33 -30.82
CA ALA A 383 73.49 -10.80 -30.90
C ALA A 383 74.15 -10.38 -32.24
N VAL A 384 75.42 -9.94 -32.22
CA VAL A 384 76.18 -9.43 -33.38
C VAL A 384 77.06 -10.53 -34.01
N VAL A 385 77.11 -10.63 -35.36
CA VAL A 385 78.02 -11.54 -36.09
C VAL A 385 78.95 -10.75 -37.03
N VAL A 386 80.24 -11.11 -37.06
CA VAL A 386 81.32 -10.49 -37.86
C VAL A 386 81.64 -11.34 -39.12
N GLU A 387 82.03 -10.69 -40.23
CA GLU A 387 82.19 -11.24 -41.60
C GLU A 387 83.17 -12.42 -41.77
N HIS A 388 82.92 -13.27 -42.79
CA HIS A 388 83.91 -14.14 -43.46
C HIS A 388 83.49 -14.50 -44.92
N SER A 389 84.42 -15.00 -45.76
CA SER A 389 84.27 -15.21 -47.23
C SER A 389 84.57 -16.67 -47.68
N HIS A 390 84.02 -17.10 -48.82
CA HIS A 390 84.29 -18.40 -49.48
C HIS A 390 84.35 -18.30 -51.01
N ASP A 391 85.16 -19.16 -51.64
CA ASP A 391 85.33 -19.33 -53.10
C ASP A 391 84.74 -20.67 -53.56
N CYS A 392 84.01 -20.73 -54.69
CA CYS A 392 83.75 -22.01 -55.35
C CYS A 392 83.53 -21.94 -56.88
N ASN A 393 83.98 -23.03 -57.54
CA ASN A 393 84.29 -23.25 -58.95
C ASN A 393 83.37 -24.32 -59.60
N GLY A 394 83.24 -24.28 -60.94
CA GLY A 394 82.94 -25.45 -61.81
C GLY A 394 81.56 -25.46 -62.48
N PHE A 395 81.28 -26.15 -63.59
CA PHE A 395 82.04 -27.00 -64.52
C PHE A 395 81.10 -27.30 -65.73
N SER A 396 81.65 -27.69 -66.88
CA SER A 396 80.99 -27.78 -68.20
C SER A 396 80.45 -29.17 -68.64
N THR A 397 79.69 -29.16 -69.76
CA THR A 397 79.44 -30.21 -70.83
C THR A 397 78.03 -30.86 -70.89
N PRO A 398 77.60 -31.51 -72.01
CA PRO A 398 77.76 -31.21 -73.45
C PRO A 398 76.48 -31.35 -74.35
N ASN A 399 76.44 -30.54 -75.41
CA ASN A 399 76.02 -30.77 -76.82
C ASN A 399 74.96 -31.85 -77.21
N THR A 400 73.97 -31.49 -78.05
CA THR A 400 73.69 -32.13 -79.37
C THR A 400 72.65 -31.33 -80.17
N GLY A 401 72.98 -30.95 -81.42
CA GLY A 401 72.02 -30.44 -82.40
C GLY A 401 72.57 -29.38 -83.36
N ILE A 402 73.45 -29.78 -84.28
CA ILE A 402 74.13 -28.95 -85.29
C ILE A 402 73.24 -28.72 -86.52
N ASN A 403 73.20 -27.47 -87.01
CA ASN A 403 73.28 -27.01 -88.42
C ASN A 403 72.91 -25.51 -88.43
N GLY A 404 73.74 -24.51 -88.69
CA GLY A 404 75.13 -24.43 -89.14
C GLY A 404 75.36 -22.98 -89.59
N LEU A 405 76.17 -22.23 -88.85
CA LEU A 405 77.00 -21.14 -89.36
C LEU A 405 78.18 -20.98 -88.39
N GLU A 406 79.34 -21.54 -88.76
CA GLU A 406 80.65 -21.22 -88.18
C GLU A 406 81.01 -19.78 -88.59
N THR A 407 81.56 -18.94 -87.71
CA THR A 407 82.96 -18.92 -87.27
C THR A 407 83.03 -18.25 -85.87
N GLY A 408 83.48 -18.90 -84.78
CA GLY A 408 84.87 -19.25 -84.47
C GLY A 408 85.70 -17.98 -84.19
N SER A 409 86.01 -17.58 -82.95
CA SER A 409 87.09 -18.21 -82.17
C SER A 409 87.42 -17.44 -80.87
N TYR A 410 87.51 -18.18 -79.75
CA TYR A 410 88.50 -18.11 -78.63
C TYR A 410 88.73 -16.75 -77.89
N LYS A 411 88.93 -16.61 -76.57
CA LYS A 411 89.17 -17.50 -75.43
C LYS A 411 89.45 -16.63 -74.17
N TRP A 412 89.17 -17.19 -72.99
CA TRP A 412 89.78 -16.96 -71.66
C TRP A 412 89.65 -15.61 -70.91
N GLY A 413 88.87 -15.65 -69.82
CA GLY A 413 89.43 -15.64 -68.46
C GLY A 413 89.50 -14.30 -67.74
N LEU A 414 88.67 -14.13 -66.71
CA LEU A 414 89.05 -13.48 -65.44
C LEU A 414 88.03 -13.82 -64.34
N ILE A 415 88.58 -14.46 -63.31
CA ILE A 415 87.95 -14.82 -62.04
C ILE A 415 88.05 -13.57 -61.15
N SER A 416 86.94 -13.16 -60.52
CA SER A 416 86.95 -12.16 -59.44
C SER A 416 86.26 -12.74 -58.20
N PRO A 417 86.90 -12.70 -57.02
CA PRO A 417 86.30 -13.10 -55.75
C PRO A 417 85.24 -12.09 -55.32
N THR A 418 84.15 -12.54 -54.69
CA THR A 418 83.13 -11.65 -54.12
C THR A 418 83.68 -10.93 -52.90
N THR A 419 83.77 -9.60 -52.96
CA THR A 419 83.91 -8.76 -51.77
C THR A 419 82.55 -8.66 -51.08
N THR A 420 82.54 -8.96 -49.78
CA THR A 420 81.40 -8.81 -48.87
C THR A 420 80.86 -7.38 -48.90
N VAL A 421 79.53 -7.22 -48.91
CA VAL A 421 78.87 -6.17 -48.14
C VAL A 421 77.63 -6.81 -47.51
N GLY A 422 77.73 -7.15 -46.22
CA GLY A 422 76.55 -7.22 -45.38
C GLY A 422 75.96 -5.81 -45.34
N GLU A 423 74.73 -5.64 -45.83
CA GLU A 423 74.02 -4.38 -45.61
C GLU A 423 73.96 -4.12 -44.11
N SER A 424 74.35 -2.91 -43.71
CA SER A 424 73.95 -2.33 -42.44
C SER A 424 72.42 -2.29 -42.42
N GLY A 425 71.83 -3.35 -41.91
CA GLY A 425 70.41 -3.58 -41.95
C GLY A 425 70.10 -4.77 -41.08
N ILE A 426 69.55 -4.49 -39.90
CA ILE A 426 68.74 -5.39 -39.07
C ILE A 426 68.48 -6.76 -39.72
N ASN A 427 69.21 -7.79 -39.29
CA ASN A 427 68.91 -9.17 -39.66
C ASN A 427 67.47 -9.48 -39.23
N LYS A 428 66.52 -9.44 -40.17
CA LYS A 428 65.13 -9.86 -39.99
C LYS A 428 65.04 -11.40 -39.95
N ASN A 429 65.74 -12.01 -39.01
CA ASN A 429 65.47 -13.40 -38.62
C ASN A 429 64.61 -13.45 -37.35
N MET A 430 63.71 -12.49 -37.19
CA MET A 430 62.57 -12.65 -36.29
C MET A 430 61.51 -13.50 -37.01
N GLN A 431 61.09 -14.59 -36.39
CA GLN A 431 59.98 -15.44 -36.80
C GLN A 431 58.72 -14.59 -37.14
N PRO A 432 57.80 -15.04 -38.01
CA PRO A 432 56.74 -14.20 -38.57
C PRO A 432 55.88 -13.55 -37.48
N TYR A 433 55.94 -12.22 -37.37
CA TYR A 433 55.06 -11.46 -36.49
C TYR A 433 53.67 -11.34 -37.13
N ARG A 434 52.62 -11.78 -36.43
CA ARG A 434 51.23 -11.38 -36.77
C ARG A 434 50.92 -10.07 -36.05
N VAL A 435 50.40 -9.08 -36.78
CA VAL A 435 49.84 -7.87 -36.18
C VAL A 435 48.57 -8.26 -35.42
N VAL A 436 48.52 -7.97 -34.13
CA VAL A 436 47.34 -8.17 -33.28
C VAL A 436 46.89 -6.83 -32.70
N HIS A 437 45.58 -6.69 -32.46
CA HIS A 437 45.05 -5.56 -31.69
C HIS A 437 44.85 -6.00 -30.24
N PHE A 438 45.19 -5.13 -29.28
CA PHE A 438 44.66 -5.26 -27.92
C PHE A 438 43.29 -4.59 -27.92
N ILE A 439 42.28 -5.28 -27.42
CA ILE A 439 40.92 -4.74 -27.31
C ILE A 439 40.47 -4.74 -25.85
N GLU A 440 39.79 -3.69 -25.41
CA GLU A 440 39.14 -3.65 -24.09
C GLU A 440 37.62 -3.75 -24.21
N TYR A 441 36.99 -4.39 -23.23
CA TYR A 441 35.53 -4.43 -23.15
C TYR A 441 35.01 -3.18 -22.43
N THR A 442 34.35 -2.28 -23.16
CA THR A 442 33.75 -1.05 -22.64
C THR A 442 32.24 -1.17 -22.34
N GLY A 443 31.65 -2.32 -22.66
CA GLY A 443 30.20 -2.52 -22.56
C GLY A 443 29.44 -2.02 -23.79
N SER A 444 28.18 -2.42 -23.91
CA SER A 444 27.33 -2.04 -25.05
C SER A 444 26.84 -0.60 -24.87
N THR A 445 27.04 0.27 -25.87
CA THR A 445 26.48 1.65 -25.92
C THR A 445 24.98 1.70 -26.21
N VAL A 446 24.25 0.61 -25.96
CA VAL A 446 22.80 0.64 -26.04
C VAL A 446 22.31 1.29 -24.75
N VAL A 447 21.45 2.28 -24.90
CA VAL A 447 20.71 2.90 -23.81
C VAL A 447 19.32 2.29 -23.87
N THR A 448 18.89 1.57 -22.84
CA THR A 448 17.49 1.16 -22.70
C THR A 448 16.64 2.37 -22.36
N ASN A 449 15.50 2.50 -23.01
CA ASN A 449 14.52 3.54 -22.72
C ASN A 449 13.78 3.25 -21.40
N PRO A 450 13.17 4.26 -20.76
CA PRO A 450 12.08 4.00 -19.83
C PRO A 450 10.98 3.19 -20.54
N THR A 451 10.40 2.21 -19.86
CA THR A 451 9.39 1.31 -20.43
C THR A 451 8.13 1.30 -19.59
N ASP A 452 7.05 0.73 -20.12
CA ASP A 452 5.77 0.55 -19.43
C ASP A 452 5.25 1.86 -18.81
N LEU A 453 5.29 2.96 -19.59
CA LEU A 453 4.59 4.17 -19.18
C LEU A 453 3.09 3.88 -19.22
N GLU A 454 2.45 4.05 -18.07
CA GLU A 454 1.02 3.89 -17.85
C GLU A 454 0.46 5.15 -17.18
N VAL A 455 -0.85 5.34 -17.33
CA VAL A 455 -1.59 6.45 -16.73
C VAL A 455 -2.74 5.91 -15.89
N SER A 456 -2.90 6.48 -14.69
CA SER A 456 -3.93 6.10 -13.72
C SER A 456 -4.43 7.33 -12.96
N LYS A 457 -5.43 7.15 -12.08
CA LYS A 457 -6.00 8.20 -11.21
C LYS A 457 -6.36 9.48 -12.00
N ILE A 458 -7.06 9.28 -13.10
CA ILE A 458 -7.44 10.35 -14.02
C ILE A 458 -8.63 11.09 -13.42
N THR A 459 -8.49 12.40 -13.22
CA THR A 459 -9.55 13.31 -12.79
C THR A 459 -9.83 14.32 -13.89
N ASP A 460 -10.63 15.34 -13.58
CA ASP A 460 -10.90 16.46 -14.47
C ASP A 460 -9.69 17.39 -14.63
N THR A 461 -8.75 17.38 -13.68
CA THR A 461 -7.60 18.32 -13.62
C THR A 461 -6.25 17.64 -13.38
N THR A 462 -6.21 16.33 -13.13
CA THR A 462 -4.98 15.60 -12.82
C THR A 462 -4.91 14.22 -13.48
N ALA A 463 -3.70 13.71 -13.68
CA ALA A 463 -3.44 12.32 -14.09
C ALA A 463 -2.10 11.84 -13.53
N THR A 464 -2.07 10.62 -12.99
CA THR A 464 -0.83 10.02 -12.45
C THR A 464 -0.16 9.14 -13.49
N LEU A 465 1.10 9.46 -13.80
CA LEU A 465 1.97 8.70 -14.69
C LEU A 465 2.88 7.77 -13.88
N THR A 466 3.06 6.54 -14.33
CA THR A 466 3.98 5.55 -13.73
C THR A 466 4.76 4.83 -14.82
N TRP A 467 6.06 4.60 -14.62
CA TRP A 467 6.92 3.93 -15.60
C TRP A 467 8.02 3.10 -14.94
N LYS A 468 8.58 2.15 -15.70
CA LYS A 468 9.78 1.41 -15.30
C LYS A 468 11.05 2.17 -15.67
N ALA A 469 12.04 2.04 -14.80
CA ALA A 469 13.35 2.65 -15.00
C ALA A 469 14.03 2.14 -16.28
N ALA A 470 14.83 2.99 -16.91
CA ALA A 470 15.81 2.54 -17.91
C ALA A 470 16.85 1.63 -17.23
N THR A 471 17.10 0.43 -17.77
CA THR A 471 17.90 -0.63 -17.15
C THR A 471 19.39 -0.65 -17.53
N ASP A 472 19.85 0.21 -18.45
CA ASP A 472 21.25 0.25 -18.84
C ASP A 472 22.11 1.15 -17.94
N ASN A 473 23.35 0.73 -17.80
CA ASN A 473 24.44 1.10 -16.90
C ASN A 473 25.00 2.54 -17.03
N VAL A 474 24.18 3.51 -17.43
CA VAL A 474 24.39 4.94 -17.18
C VAL A 474 23.47 5.34 -16.05
N THR A 475 24.00 5.93 -14.98
CA THR A 475 23.18 6.42 -13.85
C THR A 475 22.21 7.48 -14.34
N VAL A 476 20.94 7.12 -14.54
CA VAL A 476 19.85 8.09 -14.79
C VAL A 476 19.80 9.05 -13.61
N ALA A 477 19.99 10.34 -13.89
CA ALA A 477 20.00 11.38 -12.85
C ALA A 477 18.61 11.95 -12.60
N ASN A 478 17.77 12.00 -13.64
CA ASN A 478 16.39 12.48 -13.56
C ASN A 478 15.56 12.02 -14.77
N TYR A 479 14.25 12.21 -14.65
CA TYR A 479 13.29 12.04 -15.74
C TYR A 479 12.69 13.39 -16.15
N LEU A 480 12.35 13.50 -17.43
CA LEU A 480 11.61 14.63 -18.00
C LEU A 480 10.25 14.14 -18.49
N VAL A 481 9.19 14.92 -18.27
CA VAL A 481 7.84 14.63 -18.76
C VAL A 481 7.45 15.63 -19.84
N SER A 482 6.90 15.16 -20.96
CA SER A 482 6.29 16.01 -21.98
C SER A 482 4.76 15.83 -22.00
N VAL A 483 4.05 16.92 -22.21
CA VAL A 483 2.58 16.98 -22.32
C VAL A 483 2.22 17.51 -23.71
N ASN A 484 1.46 16.75 -24.49
CA ASN A 484 1.03 17.11 -25.86
C ASN A 484 2.18 17.49 -26.80
N GLY A 485 3.38 16.93 -26.59
CA GLY A 485 4.56 17.25 -27.38
C GLY A 485 5.18 18.61 -27.07
N ALA A 486 4.74 19.32 -26.02
CA ALA A 486 5.38 20.53 -25.54
C ALA A 486 6.78 20.24 -24.95
N LEU A 487 7.55 21.31 -24.71
CA LEU A 487 8.90 21.21 -24.13
C LEU A 487 8.87 20.40 -22.82
N PRO A 488 9.66 19.31 -22.71
CA PRO A 488 9.69 18.49 -21.52
C PRO A 488 10.23 19.25 -20.30
N PHE A 489 9.68 18.98 -19.11
CA PHE A 489 10.15 19.55 -17.85
C PHE A 489 10.64 18.46 -16.89
N SER A 490 11.59 18.79 -16.01
CA SER A 490 12.19 17.84 -15.08
C SER A 490 11.27 17.53 -13.91
N VAL A 491 11.14 16.24 -13.58
CA VAL A 491 10.36 15.72 -12.44
C VAL A 491 11.23 15.04 -11.38
N GLY A 492 12.56 15.10 -11.54
CA GLY A 492 13.52 14.45 -10.65
C GLY A 492 13.69 12.95 -10.94
N ASN A 493 14.43 12.26 -10.06
CA ASN A 493 14.66 10.82 -10.18
C ASN A 493 13.52 10.03 -9.50
N VAL A 494 12.36 10.01 -10.16
CA VAL A 494 11.15 9.32 -9.71
C VAL A 494 10.66 8.35 -10.77
N LEU A 495 9.85 7.38 -10.39
CA LEU A 495 9.19 6.43 -11.30
C LEU A 495 7.66 6.63 -11.37
N SER A 496 7.18 7.69 -10.71
CA SER A 496 5.78 8.09 -10.68
C SER A 496 5.69 9.60 -10.58
N TYR A 497 4.76 10.22 -11.31
CA TYR A 497 4.54 11.65 -11.28
C TYR A 497 3.06 12.00 -11.50
N ASN A 498 2.50 12.85 -10.64
CA ASN A 498 1.13 13.35 -10.80
C ASN A 498 1.13 14.67 -11.58
N VAL A 499 0.61 14.64 -12.81
CA VAL A 499 0.44 15.84 -13.63
C VAL A 499 -0.80 16.58 -13.14
N THR A 500 -0.65 17.88 -12.86
CA THR A 500 -1.73 18.75 -12.38
C THR A 500 -2.00 19.90 -13.35
N GLY A 501 -3.13 20.59 -13.19
CA GLY A 501 -3.49 21.75 -14.02
C GLY A 501 -3.99 21.38 -15.42
N LEU A 502 -4.53 20.16 -15.59
CA LEU A 502 -5.19 19.73 -16.82
C LEU A 502 -6.59 20.33 -16.92
N SER A 503 -7.15 20.37 -18.14
CA SER A 503 -8.53 20.78 -18.40
C SER A 503 -9.44 19.56 -18.47
N ALA A 504 -10.69 19.68 -18.00
CA ALA A 504 -11.69 18.61 -18.05
C ALA A 504 -12.06 18.21 -19.48
N VAL A 505 -12.46 16.96 -19.69
CA VAL A 505 -12.90 16.40 -21.00
C VAL A 505 -11.93 16.72 -22.14
N THR A 506 -10.63 16.76 -21.85
CA THR A 506 -9.58 17.16 -22.79
C THR A 506 -8.63 16.00 -23.02
N PRO A 507 -8.37 15.60 -24.27
CA PRO A 507 -7.38 14.57 -24.58
C PRO A 507 -5.96 15.11 -24.37
N TYR A 508 -5.12 14.33 -23.72
CA TYR A 508 -3.71 14.56 -23.49
C TYR A 508 -2.88 13.36 -23.95
N SER A 509 -1.65 13.64 -24.40
CA SER A 509 -0.62 12.64 -24.68
C SER A 509 0.62 12.88 -23.82
N PHE A 510 1.17 11.84 -23.22
CA PHE A 510 2.37 11.93 -22.38
C PHE A 510 3.45 10.97 -22.84
N TYR A 511 4.71 11.39 -22.72
CA TYR A 511 5.88 10.53 -22.80
C TYR A 511 6.96 11.00 -21.82
N VAL A 512 7.82 10.08 -21.40
CA VAL A 512 8.87 10.31 -20.41
C VAL A 512 10.24 10.11 -21.06
N ILE A 513 11.19 10.97 -20.71
CA ILE A 513 12.57 10.93 -21.19
C ILE A 513 13.50 10.69 -20.00
N ALA A 514 14.43 9.73 -20.10
CA ALA A 514 15.54 9.60 -19.16
C ALA A 514 16.65 10.60 -19.49
N GLN A 515 17.25 11.23 -18.47
CA GLN A 515 18.36 12.16 -18.60
C GLN A 515 19.51 11.79 -17.66
N ASP A 516 20.75 11.92 -18.15
CA ASP A 516 21.96 11.65 -17.36
C ASP A 516 22.39 12.85 -16.51
N ALA A 517 23.40 12.65 -15.66
CA ALA A 517 23.95 13.70 -14.79
C ALA A 517 24.60 14.88 -15.55
N ALA A 518 24.91 14.71 -16.84
CA ALA A 518 25.43 15.76 -17.70
C ALA A 518 24.31 16.53 -18.45
N GLY A 519 23.04 16.19 -18.21
CA GLY A 519 21.89 16.82 -18.84
C GLY A 519 21.59 16.30 -20.26
N LYS A 520 22.24 15.22 -20.70
CA LYS A 520 21.98 14.61 -22.00
C LYS A 520 20.74 13.72 -21.91
N GLN A 521 19.81 13.90 -22.84
CA GLN A 521 18.65 13.01 -23.02
C GLN A 521 19.11 11.66 -23.57
N LEU A 522 18.75 10.60 -22.87
CA LEU A 522 19.23 9.24 -23.11
C LEU A 522 18.23 8.44 -23.98
N GLY A 523 16.97 8.39 -23.56
CA GLY A 523 15.94 7.54 -24.17
C GLY A 523 14.51 7.97 -23.83
N VAL A 524 13.55 7.65 -24.68
CA VAL A 524 12.14 8.06 -24.59
C VAL A 524 11.22 6.84 -24.44
N SER A 525 10.21 6.93 -23.58
CA SER A 525 9.20 5.89 -23.36
C SER A 525 8.20 5.73 -24.52
N ASN A 526 7.28 4.78 -24.39
CA ASN A 526 6.03 4.81 -25.16
C ASN A 526 5.22 6.08 -24.87
N THR A 527 4.40 6.51 -25.82
CA THR A 527 3.42 7.57 -25.62
C THR A 527 2.11 6.97 -25.11
N VAL A 528 1.55 7.55 -24.05
CA VAL A 528 0.21 7.22 -23.55
C VAL A 528 -0.76 8.33 -23.91
N TYR A 529 -2.01 7.95 -24.19
CA TYR A 529 -3.11 8.88 -24.48
C TYR A 529 -4.19 8.73 -23.43
N VAL A 530 -4.71 9.85 -22.95
CA VAL A 530 -5.76 9.88 -21.93
C VAL A 530 -6.69 11.04 -22.16
N THR A 531 -7.97 10.87 -21.82
CA THR A 531 -8.93 11.98 -21.76
C THR A 531 -9.30 12.18 -20.30
N THR A 532 -9.13 13.41 -19.80
CA THR A 532 -9.56 13.79 -18.44
C THR A 532 -11.08 13.63 -18.29
N THR A 533 -11.54 13.39 -17.06
CA THR A 533 -12.96 13.16 -16.81
C THR A 533 -13.77 14.45 -16.93
N VAL A 534 -15.10 14.32 -16.91
CA VAL A 534 -15.98 15.48 -16.71
C VAL A 534 -15.70 16.12 -15.36
N LYS A 535 -15.82 17.45 -15.29
CA LYS A 535 -15.79 18.17 -14.02
C LYS A 535 -17.01 17.78 -13.20
N ASP A 536 -16.79 17.44 -11.94
CA ASP A 536 -17.88 17.16 -11.03
C ASP A 536 -18.61 18.45 -10.61
N THR A 537 -19.92 18.45 -10.79
CA THR A 537 -20.81 19.58 -10.49
C THR A 537 -21.98 19.16 -9.61
N ILE A 538 -22.06 17.87 -9.25
CA ILE A 538 -23.10 17.36 -8.39
C ILE A 538 -22.64 17.61 -6.95
N LYS A 539 -23.54 18.12 -6.11
CA LYS A 539 -23.25 18.35 -4.69
C LYS A 539 -23.46 17.05 -3.91
N PRO A 540 -22.70 16.83 -2.82
CA PRO A 540 -23.02 15.77 -1.88
C PRO A 540 -24.42 15.89 -1.30
N THR A 541 -24.98 14.78 -0.82
CA THR A 541 -26.20 14.81 0.00
C THR A 541 -25.95 15.56 1.31
N ALA A 542 -26.97 16.20 1.88
CA ALA A 542 -26.86 16.79 3.20
C ALA A 542 -26.52 15.73 4.25
N PRO A 543 -25.63 16.01 5.23
CA PRO A 543 -25.43 15.12 6.36
C PRO A 543 -26.75 14.94 7.11
N THR A 544 -27.01 13.73 7.59
CA THR A 544 -28.27 13.44 8.29
C THR A 544 -28.02 13.11 9.74
N ASN A 545 -29.07 13.17 10.55
CA ASN A 545 -29.05 12.66 11.91
C ASN A 545 -27.99 13.33 12.81
N LEU A 546 -27.78 14.64 12.62
CA LEU A 546 -26.88 15.42 13.46
C LEU A 546 -27.39 15.38 14.90
N ARG A 547 -26.52 14.92 15.79
CA ARG A 547 -26.72 14.75 17.21
C ARG A 547 -25.65 15.50 17.98
N CYS A 548 -26.00 15.82 19.21
CA CYS A 548 -25.21 16.65 20.10
C CYS A 548 -25.20 16.01 21.49
N TYR A 549 -24.02 15.90 22.06
CA TYR A 549 -23.74 15.31 23.35
C TYR A 549 -22.93 16.33 24.17
N PRO A 550 -23.58 17.09 25.07
CA PRO A 550 -22.86 17.88 26.05
C PRO A 550 -21.94 16.97 26.87
N THR A 551 -20.67 17.34 27.00
CA THR A 551 -19.68 16.64 27.81
C THR A 551 -19.26 17.55 28.98
N GLU A 552 -18.70 16.98 30.04
CA GLU A 552 -18.19 17.77 31.17
C GLU A 552 -17.16 18.82 30.67
N ASN A 553 -17.13 19.99 31.33
CA ASN A 553 -16.13 21.05 31.12
C ASN A 553 -16.23 21.86 29.80
N ARG A 554 -17.41 22.42 29.48
CA ARG A 554 -17.62 23.38 28.34
C ARG A 554 -17.39 22.80 26.93
N PHE A 555 -17.30 21.48 26.81
CA PHE A 555 -17.18 20.78 25.54
C PHE A 555 -18.51 20.17 25.12
N ILE A 556 -18.74 20.13 23.82
CA ILE A 556 -19.90 19.51 23.19
C ILE A 556 -19.39 18.63 22.05
N THR A 557 -19.72 17.34 22.08
CA THR A 557 -19.43 16.41 20.99
C THR A 557 -20.62 16.33 20.04
N LEU A 558 -20.35 16.40 18.75
CA LEU A 558 -21.30 16.30 17.66
C LEU A 558 -21.03 15.04 16.85
N GLU A 559 -22.09 14.34 16.44
CA GLU A 559 -22.01 13.17 15.57
C GLU A 559 -23.12 13.25 14.52
N TRP A 560 -22.84 12.80 13.30
CA TRP A 560 -23.83 12.76 12.22
C TRP A 560 -23.62 11.52 11.34
N ASP A 561 -24.62 11.18 10.55
CA ASP A 561 -24.54 10.10 9.57
C ASP A 561 -23.90 10.65 8.28
N ALA A 562 -23.04 9.84 7.65
CA ALA A 562 -22.24 10.24 6.50
C ALA A 562 -23.09 10.65 5.28
N SER A 563 -22.60 11.64 4.54
CA SER A 563 -23.13 12.02 3.24
C SER A 563 -22.61 11.10 2.12
N THR A 564 -23.38 11.00 1.03
CA THR A 564 -22.98 10.31 -0.20
C THR A 564 -22.84 11.30 -1.35
N ASP A 565 -21.98 10.97 -2.30
CA ASP A 565 -21.70 11.76 -3.49
C ASP A 565 -21.28 10.81 -4.65
N ASN A 566 -21.38 11.25 -5.91
CA ASN A 566 -21.02 10.44 -7.08
C ASN A 566 -19.51 10.20 -7.23
N VAL A 567 -18.65 11.08 -6.71
CA VAL A 567 -17.19 10.89 -6.67
C VAL A 567 -16.71 10.63 -5.25
N GLY A 568 -17.36 11.24 -4.26
CA GLY A 568 -17.14 10.96 -2.85
C GLY A 568 -16.97 12.23 -2.02
N VAL A 569 -17.25 12.09 -0.73
CA VAL A 569 -17.17 13.19 0.25
C VAL A 569 -15.78 13.24 0.86
N VAL A 570 -15.16 14.41 0.89
CA VAL A 570 -13.79 14.61 1.39
C VAL A 570 -13.76 15.26 2.76
N ARG A 571 -14.74 16.11 3.08
CA ARG A 571 -14.83 16.77 4.39
C ARG A 571 -16.22 17.28 4.72
N TYR A 572 -16.44 17.55 5.99
CA TYR A 572 -17.60 18.24 6.55
C TYR A 572 -17.20 19.61 7.10
N ARG A 573 -18.18 20.50 7.22
CA ARG A 573 -18.03 21.80 7.87
C ARG A 573 -19.11 21.97 8.92
N VAL A 574 -18.69 22.30 10.13
CA VAL A 574 -19.56 22.52 11.28
C VAL A 574 -19.80 24.01 11.44
N TYR A 575 -21.08 24.38 11.42
CA TYR A 575 -21.56 25.71 11.71
C TYR A 575 -22.17 25.75 13.11
N ARG A 576 -21.93 26.84 13.84
CA ARG A 576 -22.54 27.09 15.15
C ARG A 576 -23.19 28.46 15.21
N LYS A 577 -24.18 28.62 16.08
CA LYS A 577 -24.71 29.92 16.49
C LYS A 577 -25.22 29.89 17.92
N VAL A 578 -25.39 31.06 18.51
CA VAL A 578 -26.16 31.29 19.73
C VAL A 578 -27.58 31.76 19.39
N ALA A 579 -28.48 31.78 20.38
CA ALA A 579 -29.84 32.27 20.19
C ALA A 579 -29.86 33.70 19.64
N GLY A 580 -30.61 33.93 18.55
CA GLY A 580 -30.70 35.24 17.88
C GLY A 580 -29.51 35.61 16.99
N GLY A 581 -28.44 34.80 16.95
CA GLY A 581 -27.28 35.00 16.07
C GLY A 581 -27.39 34.33 14.69
N ASN A 582 -26.41 34.61 13.84
CA ASN A 582 -26.21 33.92 12.56
C ASN A 582 -25.31 32.69 12.72
N TYR A 583 -25.42 31.73 11.80
CA TYR A 583 -24.49 30.60 11.73
C TYR A 583 -23.10 31.08 11.30
N GLU A 584 -22.11 30.78 12.12
CA GLU A 584 -20.70 31.02 11.85
C GLU A 584 -19.98 29.69 11.65
N ILE A 585 -18.95 29.70 10.80
CA ILE A 585 -18.09 28.54 10.60
C ILE A 585 -17.28 28.34 11.87
N ASN A 586 -17.40 27.16 12.48
CA ASN A 586 -16.59 26.79 13.62
C ASN A 586 -15.32 26.06 13.17
N TYR A 587 -15.49 24.94 12.46
CA TYR A 587 -14.40 24.02 12.11
C TYR A 587 -14.78 23.11 10.92
N GLY A 588 -13.82 22.42 10.32
CA GLY A 588 -14.05 21.40 9.28
C GLY A 588 -13.22 20.14 9.53
N THR A 589 -13.81 18.97 9.26
CA THR A 589 -13.25 17.65 9.60
C THR A 589 -13.53 16.64 8.48
N PRO A 590 -12.65 15.66 8.18
CA PRO A 590 -12.99 14.55 7.29
C PRO A 590 -13.96 13.55 7.95
N ASP A 591 -14.02 13.56 9.29
CA ASP A 591 -14.77 12.58 10.08
C ASP A 591 -16.25 12.96 10.19
N THR A 592 -17.07 11.99 10.62
CA THR A 592 -18.50 12.19 10.89
C THR A 592 -18.79 12.60 12.33
N TYR A 593 -17.78 13.13 13.03
CA TYR A 593 -17.89 13.66 14.38
C TYR A 593 -16.98 14.86 14.59
N ALA A 594 -17.30 15.70 15.58
CA ALA A 594 -16.46 16.82 16.00
C ALA A 594 -16.71 17.17 17.48
N THR A 595 -15.67 17.60 18.19
CA THR A 595 -15.82 18.17 19.54
C THR A 595 -15.53 19.65 19.50
N VAL A 596 -16.44 20.45 20.07
CA VAL A 596 -16.39 21.91 20.06
C VAL A 596 -16.44 22.44 21.48
N SER A 597 -15.66 23.47 21.79
CA SER A 597 -15.75 24.20 23.05
C SER A 597 -16.65 25.42 22.91
N GLY A 598 -17.22 25.85 24.03
CA GLY A 598 -18.05 27.05 24.12
C GLY A 598 -17.87 27.81 25.42
N ASP A 599 -18.44 29.00 25.47
CA ASP A 599 -18.57 29.76 26.70
C ASP A 599 -19.47 29.02 27.69
N ALA A 600 -19.26 29.22 28.98
CA ALA A 600 -20.07 28.61 30.02
C ALA A 600 -21.55 29.04 29.94
N ASN A 601 -22.46 28.17 30.42
CA ASN A 601 -23.90 28.42 30.49
C ASN A 601 -24.51 28.90 29.16
N THR A 602 -23.98 28.43 28.03
CA THR A 602 -24.34 28.95 26.71
C THR A 602 -24.96 27.85 25.86
N THR A 603 -26.15 28.12 25.33
CA THR A 603 -26.82 27.23 24.38
C THR A 603 -26.37 27.54 22.96
N TYR A 604 -25.83 26.52 22.30
CA TYR A 604 -25.41 26.54 20.91
C TYR A 604 -26.34 25.69 20.03
N TYR A 605 -26.52 26.17 18.80
CA TYR A 605 -27.23 25.46 17.74
C TYR A 605 -26.23 25.14 16.62
N PHE A 606 -26.19 23.88 16.21
CA PHE A 606 -25.24 23.35 15.25
C PHE A 606 -25.91 22.89 13.97
N MET A 607 -25.22 23.05 12.86
CA MET A 607 -25.58 22.56 11.53
C MET A 607 -24.32 22.11 10.81
N VAL A 608 -24.39 21.05 10.02
CA VAL A 608 -23.23 20.51 9.29
C VAL A 608 -23.52 20.43 7.80
N THR A 609 -22.54 20.75 6.96
CA THR A 609 -22.57 20.51 5.50
C THR A 609 -21.43 19.57 5.10
N ALA A 610 -21.56 18.93 3.94
CA ALA A 610 -20.57 18.06 3.33
C ALA A 610 -19.95 18.71 2.08
N PHE A 611 -18.70 18.36 1.78
CA PHE A 611 -17.95 18.78 0.61
C PHE A 611 -17.32 17.59 -0.09
N ASP A 612 -17.42 17.58 -1.41
CA ASP A 612 -16.68 16.65 -2.27
C ASP A 612 -15.24 17.15 -2.56
N ALA A 613 -14.53 16.40 -3.41
CA ALA A 613 -13.20 16.74 -3.88
C ALA A 613 -13.18 17.92 -4.88
N ALA A 614 -14.29 18.17 -5.57
CA ALA A 614 -14.45 19.26 -6.54
C ALA A 614 -14.80 20.61 -5.89
N GLY A 615 -15.10 20.59 -4.58
CA GLY A 615 -15.46 21.76 -3.78
C GLY A 615 -16.96 22.08 -3.77
N ASN A 616 -17.83 21.19 -4.24
CA ASN A 616 -19.27 21.38 -4.18
C ASN A 616 -19.76 21.17 -2.73
N GLU A 617 -20.53 22.12 -2.20
CA GLU A 617 -21.07 22.08 -0.83
C GLU A 617 -22.55 21.64 -0.84
N SER A 618 -22.87 20.67 0.02
CA SER A 618 -24.24 20.18 0.24
C SER A 618 -25.15 21.23 0.89
N GLU A 619 -26.45 20.94 0.92
CA GLU A 619 -27.36 21.61 1.86
C GLU A 619 -27.01 21.24 3.32
N GLY A 620 -27.48 22.04 4.27
CA GLY A 620 -27.26 21.82 5.70
C GLY A 620 -28.05 20.65 6.27
N SER A 621 -27.50 20.01 7.30
CA SER A 621 -28.16 18.97 8.10
C SER A 621 -29.38 19.51 8.86
N ASN A 622 -30.07 18.62 9.60
CA ASN A 622 -30.92 19.07 10.70
C ASN A 622 -30.12 19.89 11.72
N VAL A 623 -30.81 20.75 12.47
CA VAL A 623 -30.20 21.53 13.56
C VAL A 623 -30.16 20.67 14.82
N ALA A 624 -28.99 20.61 15.47
CA ALA A 624 -28.84 20.02 16.79
C ALA A 624 -28.52 21.10 17.83
N THR A 625 -29.02 20.94 19.06
CA THR A 625 -28.85 21.91 20.13
C THR A 625 -28.06 21.30 21.27
N GLY A 626 -27.09 22.04 21.80
CA GLY A 626 -26.33 21.66 23.00
C GLY A 626 -26.10 22.86 23.89
N ALA A 627 -26.18 22.67 25.21
CA ALA A 627 -25.82 23.68 26.18
C ALA A 627 -24.52 23.28 26.87
N THR A 628 -23.61 24.23 27.02
CA THR A 628 -22.47 24.08 27.93
C THR A 628 -22.94 24.29 29.36
N ASP A 629 -22.36 23.53 30.28
CA ASP A 629 -22.64 23.72 31.69
C ASP A 629 -22.25 25.14 32.14
N PRO A 630 -22.95 25.70 33.14
CA PRO A 630 -22.44 26.88 33.83
C PRO A 630 -21.01 26.59 34.26
N SER A 631 -20.12 27.57 34.06
CA SER A 631 -18.73 27.47 34.52
C SER A 631 -18.85 27.03 35.96
N SER A 632 -18.44 25.80 36.24
CA SER A 632 -18.55 25.25 37.56
C SER A 632 -17.56 26.00 38.42
N GLY A 633 -18.01 27.15 38.93
CA GLY A 633 -17.37 27.84 40.01
C GLY A 633 -17.38 26.84 41.15
N SER A 634 -16.21 26.26 41.38
CA SER A 634 -15.81 25.71 42.65
C SER A 634 -16.17 26.76 43.72
N CYS A 635 -17.21 26.56 44.54
CA CYS A 635 -17.74 27.62 45.43
C CYS A 635 -18.31 27.06 46.74
N PHE A 636 -18.35 27.92 47.77
CA PHE A 636 -18.98 27.62 49.08
C PHE A 636 -20.17 28.53 49.36
N ASP A 637 -21.10 28.06 50.22
CA ASP A 637 -22.17 28.89 50.78
C ASP A 637 -21.61 30.21 51.33
N VAL A 638 -22.22 31.32 50.93
CA VAL A 638 -21.84 32.67 51.36
C VAL A 638 -21.90 32.88 52.88
N GLU A 639 -22.65 32.03 53.61
CA GLU A 639 -22.71 32.03 55.07
C GLU A 639 -21.56 31.24 55.75
N SER A 640 -20.75 30.50 54.98
CA SER A 640 -19.61 29.72 55.47
C SER A 640 -18.57 30.61 56.19
N LEU A 641 -17.93 30.08 57.22
CA LEU A 641 -16.95 30.80 58.03
C LEU A 641 -15.53 30.57 57.51
N VAL A 642 -14.92 31.62 56.97
CA VAL A 642 -13.52 31.64 56.53
C VAL A 642 -12.63 31.95 57.74
N THR A 643 -11.50 31.26 57.87
CA THR A 643 -10.51 31.50 58.93
C THR A 643 -9.51 32.55 58.47
N MET A 644 -9.50 33.69 59.15
CA MET A 644 -8.56 34.78 58.93
C MET A 644 -7.16 34.37 59.41
N ALA A 645 -6.10 35.00 58.89
CA ALA A 645 -4.72 34.77 59.33
C ALA A 645 -4.52 35.02 60.84
N SER A 646 -5.34 35.90 61.43
CA SER A 646 -5.39 36.16 62.88
C SER A 646 -6.00 35.02 63.72
N GLY A 647 -6.55 33.98 63.08
CA GLY A 647 -7.28 32.88 63.71
C GLY A 647 -8.75 33.17 64.02
N GLN A 648 -9.22 34.41 63.78
CA GLN A 648 -10.65 34.76 63.86
C GLN A 648 -11.42 34.22 62.66
N SER A 649 -12.74 34.06 62.79
CA SER A 649 -13.59 33.64 61.68
C SER A 649 -14.41 34.81 61.12
N LYS A 650 -14.57 34.87 59.80
CA LYS A 650 -15.37 35.87 59.10
C LYS A 650 -16.26 35.17 58.07
N LYS A 651 -17.52 35.58 57.98
CA LYS A 651 -18.44 35.01 56.97
C LYS A 651 -17.94 35.28 55.56
N LEU A 652 -18.05 34.30 54.67
CA LEU A 652 -17.56 34.38 53.31
C LEU A 652 -18.13 35.60 52.56
N LYS A 653 -19.42 35.91 52.75
CA LYS A 653 -20.04 37.14 52.20
C LYS A 653 -19.35 38.45 52.61
N ASN A 654 -18.72 38.49 53.78
CA ASN A 654 -18.05 39.67 54.30
C ASN A 654 -16.56 39.75 53.93
N ILE A 655 -15.98 38.70 53.35
CA ILE A 655 -14.59 38.71 52.85
C ILE A 655 -14.47 39.71 51.71
N VAL A 656 -13.39 40.49 51.72
CA VAL A 656 -13.05 41.50 50.70
C VAL A 656 -11.64 41.26 50.17
N VAL A 657 -11.37 41.76 48.95
CA VAL A 657 -10.03 41.73 48.36
C VAL A 657 -9.04 42.45 49.27
N GLY A 658 -7.89 41.81 49.51
CA GLY A 658 -6.86 42.26 50.45
C GLY A 658 -6.97 41.67 51.85
N ASP A 659 -8.06 40.97 52.19
CA ASP A 659 -8.14 40.23 53.45
C ASP A 659 -7.05 39.13 53.50
N LYS A 660 -6.44 38.94 54.68
CA LYS A 660 -5.44 37.90 54.94
C LYS A 660 -6.09 36.70 55.63
N LEU A 661 -5.99 35.53 55.00
CA LEU A 661 -6.60 34.28 55.46
C LEU A 661 -5.54 33.27 55.90
N GLN A 662 -5.99 32.23 56.59
CA GLN A 662 -5.15 31.09 56.95
C GLN A 662 -5.19 30.05 55.82
N GLY A 663 -4.02 29.63 55.34
CA GLY A 663 -3.81 28.46 54.48
C GLY A 663 -2.82 27.46 55.11
N LEU A 664 -2.42 26.45 54.34
CA LEU A 664 -1.36 25.49 54.63
C LEU A 664 -0.40 25.41 53.45
N THR A 665 0.91 25.46 53.70
CA THR A 665 1.92 25.24 52.66
C THR A 665 2.61 23.88 52.81
N PHE A 666 2.98 23.27 51.67
CA PHE A 666 3.66 21.99 51.57
C PHE A 666 4.98 22.10 50.78
N PRO A 667 6.02 21.29 51.07
CA PRO A 667 7.33 21.40 50.42
C PRO A 667 7.37 21.13 48.92
N ASN A 668 6.39 20.39 48.39
CA ASN A 668 6.28 19.97 46.99
C ASN A 668 5.07 20.60 46.29
N GLU A 669 4.75 21.86 46.57
CA GLU A 669 3.73 22.59 45.84
C GLU A 669 4.11 22.66 44.35
N ILE A 670 3.32 22.01 43.51
CA ILE A 670 3.36 22.24 42.07
C ILE A 670 2.65 23.58 41.86
N ASP A 671 3.21 24.45 41.03
CA ASP A 671 2.56 25.68 40.57
C ASP A 671 1.31 25.27 39.75
N GLU A 672 0.13 25.30 40.38
CA GLU A 672 -1.11 24.70 39.85
C GLU A 672 -1.84 25.59 38.83
N SER A 673 -1.08 26.40 38.09
CA SER A 673 -1.60 26.95 36.85
C SER A 673 -1.86 25.80 35.87
N GLU A 674 -3.14 25.48 35.64
CA GLU A 674 -3.69 24.60 34.57
C GLU A 674 -4.40 23.29 34.98
N GLY A 675 -4.87 23.13 36.22
CA GLY A 675 -5.84 22.05 36.54
C GLY A 675 -5.22 20.69 36.87
N ASP A 676 -3.91 20.66 37.07
CA ASP A 676 -3.14 19.49 37.52
C ASP A 676 -3.22 19.26 39.05
N TYR A 677 -4.04 20.03 39.78
CA TYR A 677 -4.27 19.87 41.23
C TYR A 677 -4.77 18.47 41.63
N MET A 678 -5.46 17.78 40.73
CA MET A 678 -5.92 16.40 40.92
C MET A 678 -4.79 15.37 40.78
N LEU A 679 -3.62 15.78 40.28
CA LEU A 679 -2.41 14.96 40.18
C LEU A 679 -1.45 15.23 41.36
N TRP A 680 -1.70 16.29 42.13
CA TRP A 680 -0.89 16.62 43.29
C TRP A 680 -1.17 15.69 44.47
N ASN A 681 -0.09 15.25 45.12
CA ASN A 681 -0.13 14.57 46.40
C ASN A 681 0.95 15.13 47.33
N GLY A 682 0.69 15.07 48.63
CA GLY A 682 1.62 15.50 49.66
C GLY A 682 1.49 14.66 50.92
N LYS A 683 2.37 14.91 51.90
CA LYS A 683 2.26 14.31 53.23
C LYS A 683 1.68 15.29 54.23
N LEU A 684 0.77 14.80 55.08
CA LEU A 684 0.08 15.63 56.05
C LEU A 684 1.02 16.28 57.07
N ASP A 685 2.08 15.57 57.49
CA ASP A 685 3.05 16.04 58.49
C ASP A 685 4.01 17.11 57.96
N GLU A 686 4.05 17.31 56.63
CA GLU A 686 4.81 18.35 55.98
C GLU A 686 4.04 19.68 55.88
N GLY A 687 2.72 19.67 56.11
CA GLY A 687 1.86 20.84 56.03
C GLY A 687 2.12 21.84 57.16
N THR A 688 2.49 23.07 56.81
CA THR A 688 2.70 24.16 57.78
C THR A 688 1.76 25.33 57.52
N LYS A 689 1.37 26.07 58.56
CA LYS A 689 0.44 27.20 58.40
C LYS A 689 1.06 28.31 57.56
N ALA A 690 0.28 28.82 56.60
CA ALA A 690 0.63 29.95 55.76
C ALA A 690 -0.40 31.08 55.89
N GLU A 691 0.04 32.31 55.60
CA GLU A 691 -0.83 33.45 55.38
C GLU A 691 -1.08 33.60 53.88
N VAL A 692 -2.34 33.70 53.47
CA VAL A 692 -2.74 33.85 52.07
C VAL A 692 -3.55 35.12 51.86
N THR A 693 -3.45 35.73 50.68
CA THR A 693 -4.08 37.03 50.39
C THR A 693 -5.23 36.86 49.41
N VAL A 694 -6.42 37.36 49.74
CA VAL A 694 -7.55 37.39 48.79
C VAL A 694 -7.27 38.41 47.68
N VAL A 695 -7.22 37.97 46.43
CA VAL A 695 -7.02 38.83 45.26
C VAL A 695 -8.28 39.07 44.44
N ALA A 696 -9.24 38.15 44.49
CA ALA A 696 -10.54 38.34 43.86
C ALA A 696 -11.65 37.53 44.56
N LYS A 697 -12.89 37.94 44.32
CA LYS A 697 -14.09 37.28 44.84
C LYS A 697 -15.24 37.42 43.85
N ARG A 698 -15.98 36.34 43.64
CA ARG A 698 -17.21 36.33 42.81
C ARG A 698 -18.33 35.62 43.55
N THR A 699 -19.56 36.10 43.40
CA THR A 699 -20.77 35.45 43.93
C THR A 699 -21.60 34.89 42.78
N SER A 700 -22.26 33.76 43.00
CA SER A 700 -23.20 33.16 42.04
C SER A 700 -24.28 32.39 42.77
N THR A 701 -25.36 32.01 42.08
CA THR A 701 -26.36 31.07 42.60
C THR A 701 -26.21 29.75 41.87
N GLN A 702 -26.06 28.66 42.61
CA GLN A 702 -25.88 27.32 42.05
C GLN A 702 -27.15 26.49 42.29
N PRO A 703 -27.58 25.68 41.30
CA PRO A 703 -28.84 24.95 41.38
C PRO A 703 -28.79 23.71 42.29
N ASN A 704 -27.59 23.27 42.66
CA ASN A 704 -27.36 22.13 43.53
C ASN A 704 -26.05 22.26 44.31
N TYR A 705 -25.93 21.51 45.39
CA TYR A 705 -24.76 21.49 46.28
C TYR A 705 -24.71 20.21 47.12
N TYR A 706 -23.59 20.00 47.82
CA TYR A 706 -23.40 18.94 48.80
C TYR A 706 -23.38 19.51 50.22
N GLU A 707 -24.09 18.87 51.14
CA GLU A 707 -23.99 19.05 52.58
C GLU A 707 -23.08 17.97 53.17
N ILE A 708 -21.88 18.34 53.60
CA ILE A 708 -20.96 17.44 54.31
C ILE A 708 -21.03 17.78 55.81
N LYS A 709 -21.40 16.80 56.63
CA LYS A 709 -21.40 16.94 58.09
C LYS A 709 -20.14 16.36 58.70
N THR A 710 -19.60 17.09 59.66
CA THR A 710 -18.51 16.69 60.55
C THR A 710 -18.96 16.97 61.99
N ALA A 711 -18.21 16.47 62.98
CA ALA A 711 -18.57 16.55 64.40
C ALA A 711 -18.95 17.96 64.92
N ASP A 712 -18.44 19.02 64.31
CA ASP A 712 -18.58 20.42 64.74
C ASP A 712 -19.01 21.38 63.62
N ALA A 713 -19.20 20.91 62.39
CA ALA A 713 -19.54 21.78 61.26
C ALA A 713 -20.38 21.08 60.18
N THR A 714 -21.25 21.86 59.52
CA THR A 714 -21.91 21.49 58.26
C THR A 714 -21.36 22.36 57.15
N ILE A 715 -20.83 21.71 56.11
CA ILE A 715 -20.15 22.34 55.00
C ILE A 715 -21.07 22.26 53.80
N LYS A 716 -21.38 23.40 53.18
CA LYS A 716 -22.22 23.53 51.99
C LYS A 716 -21.35 24.00 50.82
N VAL A 717 -21.20 23.13 49.83
CA VAL A 717 -20.16 23.30 48.79
C VAL A 717 -20.61 22.70 47.45
N THR A 718 -20.19 23.28 46.33
CA THR A 718 -20.51 22.78 44.99
C THR A 718 -19.72 21.51 44.67
N GLY A 719 -20.28 20.63 43.82
CA GLY A 719 -19.67 19.33 43.52
C GLY A 719 -18.26 19.39 42.91
N GLU A 720 -17.94 20.45 42.18
CA GLU A 720 -16.63 20.62 41.54
C GLU A 720 -15.59 21.28 42.45
N HIS A 721 -15.93 21.65 43.69
CA HIS A 721 -14.95 22.29 44.58
C HIS A 721 -13.96 21.23 45.13
N PRO A 722 -12.65 21.38 44.90
CA PRO A 722 -11.61 20.52 45.48
C PRO A 722 -11.44 20.69 46.99
N LEU A 723 -11.61 19.60 47.74
CA LEU A 723 -11.32 19.54 49.17
C LEU A 723 -10.00 18.81 49.41
N LEU A 724 -9.20 19.26 50.39
CA LEU A 724 -8.01 18.53 50.81
C LEU A 724 -8.44 17.34 51.67
N ILE A 725 -8.14 16.12 51.18
CA ILE A 725 -8.55 14.88 51.84
C ILE A 725 -7.36 13.96 52.08
N SER A 726 -7.53 13.00 52.99
CA SER A 726 -6.63 11.87 53.21
C SER A 726 -7.44 10.57 53.29
N GLN A 727 -6.93 9.49 52.68
CA GLN A 727 -7.56 8.17 52.72
C GLN A 727 -6.96 7.26 53.80
N ASP A 728 -5.68 7.44 54.11
CA ASP A 728 -4.89 6.61 55.02
C ASP A 728 -4.50 7.36 56.32
N GLY A 729 -4.75 8.66 56.38
CA GLY A 729 -4.40 9.55 57.49
C GLY A 729 -2.98 10.11 57.44
N GLU A 730 -2.19 9.75 56.41
CA GLU A 730 -0.81 10.19 56.25
C GLU A 730 -0.62 10.99 54.95
N ASN A 731 -1.16 10.49 53.83
CA ASN A 731 -1.06 11.12 52.52
C ASN A 731 -2.29 12.01 52.25
N VAL A 732 -2.06 13.18 51.66
CA VAL A 732 -3.09 14.16 51.29
C VAL A 732 -3.12 14.40 49.79
N GLN A 733 -4.32 14.65 49.27
CA GLN A 733 -4.57 14.99 47.87
C GLN A 733 -5.84 15.85 47.77
N TYR A 734 -6.00 16.58 46.67
CA TYR A 734 -7.24 17.30 46.39
C TYR A 734 -8.22 16.41 45.64
N VAL A 735 -9.46 16.37 46.13
CA VAL A 735 -10.55 15.61 45.50
C VAL A 735 -11.76 16.50 45.34
N CYS A 736 -12.36 16.52 44.14
CA CYS A 736 -13.62 17.23 43.92
C CYS A 736 -14.70 16.71 44.88
N THR A 737 -15.46 17.63 45.47
CA THR A 737 -16.55 17.33 46.43
C THR A 737 -17.48 16.20 45.95
N LYS A 738 -17.83 16.14 44.66
CA LYS A 738 -18.68 15.09 44.07
C LYS A 738 -18.09 13.67 44.18
N ASN A 739 -16.78 13.57 44.32
CA ASN A 739 -16.01 12.32 44.43
C ASN A 739 -15.56 12.04 45.87
N VAL A 740 -15.91 12.89 46.85
CA VAL A 740 -15.58 12.65 48.25
C VAL A 740 -16.49 11.56 48.81
N GLU A 741 -15.88 10.54 49.41
CA GLU A 741 -16.59 9.45 50.07
C GLU A 741 -16.56 9.62 51.60
N GLN A 742 -17.57 9.06 52.28
CA GLN A 742 -17.65 9.11 53.75
C GLN A 742 -16.49 8.39 54.45
N SER A 743 -15.81 7.46 53.77
CA SER A 743 -14.61 6.76 54.23
C SER A 743 -13.37 7.67 54.30
N MET A 744 -13.38 8.80 53.60
CA MET A 744 -12.26 9.73 53.53
C MET A 744 -12.21 10.68 54.73
N LEU A 745 -11.05 11.27 54.96
CA LEU A 745 -10.79 12.22 56.05
C LEU A 745 -10.52 13.60 55.46
N LEU A 746 -11.28 14.61 55.90
CA LEU A 746 -11.00 16.01 55.57
C LEU A 746 -9.80 16.51 56.40
N ILE A 747 -9.10 17.54 55.91
CA ILE A 747 -8.03 18.17 56.68
C ILE A 747 -8.54 19.45 57.36
N ASP A 748 -8.35 19.55 58.68
CA ASP A 748 -8.78 20.68 59.48
C ASP A 748 -7.80 21.86 59.46
N LYS A 749 -8.21 22.99 60.04
CA LYS A 749 -7.38 24.20 60.17
C LYS A 749 -6.07 24.03 60.96
N ALA A 750 -5.87 22.91 61.64
CA ALA A 750 -4.64 22.59 62.37
C ALA A 750 -3.75 21.60 61.62
N GLY A 751 -4.12 21.19 60.39
CA GLY A 751 -3.41 20.17 59.63
C GLY A 751 -3.65 18.76 60.18
N LYS A 752 -4.82 18.50 60.77
CA LYS A 752 -5.20 17.18 61.29
C LYS A 752 -6.38 16.60 60.52
N THR A 753 -6.46 15.28 60.51
CA THR A 753 -7.57 14.56 59.89
C THR A 753 -8.87 14.75 60.67
N LYS A 754 -9.97 14.82 59.91
CA LYS A 754 -11.31 15.07 60.40
C LYS A 754 -12.29 14.15 59.68
N ALA A 755 -13.00 13.33 60.45
CA ALA A 755 -13.93 12.35 59.90
C ALA A 755 -15.20 12.98 59.33
N ILE A 756 -15.73 12.37 58.27
CA ILE A 756 -17.01 12.74 57.65
C ILE A 756 -18.13 11.89 58.26
N GLU A 757 -19.14 12.55 58.82
CA GLU A 757 -20.30 11.89 59.44
C GLU A 757 -21.40 11.55 58.43
N SER A 758 -21.61 12.41 57.43
CA SER A 758 -22.56 12.18 56.34
C SER A 758 -22.31 13.12 55.16
N ILE A 759 -22.64 12.68 53.95
CA ILE A 759 -22.64 13.48 52.73
C ILE A 759 -24.05 13.42 52.13
N LEU A 760 -24.65 14.56 51.82
CA LEU A 760 -25.99 14.64 51.24
C LEU A 760 -26.01 15.59 50.05
N PHE A 761 -26.44 15.10 48.89
CA PHE A 761 -26.67 15.92 47.71
C PHE A 761 -28.02 16.65 47.80
N LYS A 762 -28.04 17.92 47.40
CA LYS A 762 -29.22 18.81 47.45
C LYS A 762 -29.43 19.47 46.10
N GLU A 763 -30.63 19.29 45.53
CA GLU A 763 -31.07 19.95 44.30
C GLU A 763 -31.95 21.16 44.62
N GLU A 764 -31.36 22.16 45.27
CA GLU A 764 -32.03 23.44 45.53
C GLU A 764 -31.04 24.61 45.37
N PRO A 765 -31.53 25.82 45.02
CA PRO A 765 -30.66 26.97 44.83
C PRO A 765 -29.87 27.36 46.09
N LEU A 766 -28.56 27.55 45.96
CA LEU A 766 -27.67 28.03 47.02
C LEU A 766 -26.88 29.23 46.51
N GLU A 767 -26.88 30.33 47.30
CA GLU A 767 -25.98 31.45 47.05
C GLU A 767 -24.57 31.07 47.51
N VAL A 768 -23.62 31.13 46.58
CA VAL A 768 -22.25 30.72 46.83
C VAL A 768 -21.27 31.82 46.44
N ALA A 769 -20.09 31.80 47.04
CA ALA A 769 -18.98 32.64 46.64
C ALA A 769 -17.72 31.82 46.36
N LEU A 770 -16.97 32.34 45.40
CA LEU A 770 -15.64 31.91 45.03
C LEU A 770 -14.64 32.95 45.53
N LEU A 771 -13.54 32.48 46.12
CA LEU A 771 -12.36 33.29 46.43
C LEU A 771 -11.23 32.89 45.49
N ASP A 772 -10.45 33.89 45.11
CA ASP A 772 -9.13 33.75 44.51
C ASP A 772 -8.12 34.23 45.55
N VAL A 773 -7.20 33.35 45.96
CA VAL A 773 -6.18 33.62 46.98
C VAL A 773 -4.78 33.35 46.44
N GLU A 774 -3.82 34.16 46.83
CA GLU A 774 -2.42 34.05 46.41
C GLU A 774 -1.51 33.80 47.62
N ASP A 775 -0.20 33.69 47.38
CA ASP A 775 0.88 33.29 48.30
C ASP A 775 0.95 31.76 48.50
N VAL A 776 -0.21 31.12 48.68
CA VAL A 776 -0.42 29.67 48.62
C VAL A 776 -1.83 29.43 48.08
N ASP A 777 -2.01 28.46 47.18
CA ASP A 777 -3.30 28.19 46.52
C ASP A 777 -4.29 27.39 47.39
N ASN A 778 -4.38 27.70 48.68
CA ASN A 778 -5.44 27.15 49.53
C ASN A 778 -5.80 28.07 50.68
N TYR A 779 -6.97 27.83 51.27
CA TYR A 779 -7.45 28.57 52.43
C TYR A 779 -8.32 27.68 53.32
N VAL A 780 -8.61 28.17 54.52
CA VAL A 780 -9.46 27.45 55.48
C VAL A 780 -10.87 28.03 55.51
N ILE A 781 -11.86 27.20 55.23
CA ILE A 781 -13.28 27.55 55.28
C ILE A 781 -14.11 26.44 55.93
N SER A 782 -15.07 26.82 56.76
CA SER A 782 -15.88 25.88 57.55
C SER A 782 -15.04 24.89 58.37
N GLY A 783 -13.85 25.33 58.77
CA GLY A 783 -12.90 24.56 59.58
C GLY A 783 -12.05 23.54 58.82
N ILE A 784 -12.16 23.47 57.49
CA ILE A 784 -11.39 22.57 56.63
C ILE A 784 -10.52 23.34 55.63
N VAL A 785 -9.47 22.68 55.15
CA VAL A 785 -8.54 23.20 54.13
C VAL A 785 -9.09 22.86 52.75
N VAL A 786 -9.11 23.86 51.87
CA VAL A 786 -9.70 23.77 50.54
C VAL A 786 -8.79 24.46 49.55
N HIS A 787 -8.74 23.95 48.33
CA HIS A 787 -7.92 24.54 47.29
C HIS A 787 -8.56 25.84 46.77
N ASN A 788 -7.73 26.77 46.31
CA ASN A 788 -8.17 27.94 45.59
C ASN A 788 -8.90 27.54 44.29
N SER A 789 -9.71 28.39 43.69
CA SER A 789 -10.09 28.17 42.29
C SER A 789 -9.20 29.02 41.40
N LYS A 790 -8.89 28.49 40.21
CA LYS A 790 -8.19 29.14 39.10
C LYS A 790 -8.18 30.68 39.18
N PRO A 791 -7.04 31.36 38.93
CA PRO A 791 -6.96 32.80 38.93
C PRO A 791 -8.12 33.41 38.14
N ILE A 792 -8.88 34.28 38.81
CA ILE A 792 -9.92 35.05 38.18
C ILE A 792 -9.20 35.95 37.17
N ASP A 793 -9.32 35.61 35.88
CA ASP A 793 -8.58 36.26 34.80
C ASP A 793 -8.64 37.79 34.96
N LYS A 794 -7.48 38.41 35.20
CA LYS A 794 -7.34 39.86 35.49
C LYS A 794 -7.77 40.74 34.30
N LYS A 795 -8.24 40.14 33.20
CA LYS A 795 -8.58 40.79 31.93
C LYS A 795 -10.05 41.14 31.72
N ASP A 796 -10.94 40.99 32.70
CA ASP A 796 -12.29 41.55 32.56
C ASP A 796 -12.73 42.45 33.73
N PRO A 797 -12.37 43.75 33.69
CA PRO A 797 -12.96 44.77 34.55
C PRO A 797 -14.42 45.11 34.17
N ASN A 798 -14.99 44.52 33.12
CA ASN A 798 -16.32 44.83 32.57
C ASN A 798 -17.30 43.64 32.61
N ALA A 799 -17.01 42.56 33.33
CA ALA A 799 -18.02 41.54 33.62
C ALA A 799 -19.16 42.19 34.42
N PRO A 800 -20.42 42.15 33.94
CA PRO A 800 -21.48 42.98 34.47
C PRO A 800 -21.78 42.62 35.92
N GLY A 801 -21.49 43.56 36.84
CA GLY A 801 -22.25 43.72 38.06
C GLY A 801 -23.49 44.53 37.71
N ASN A 802 -24.66 43.90 37.86
CA ASN A 802 -25.99 44.22 37.28
C ASN A 802 -26.20 43.83 35.82
#